data_AF-A0A1E3K441-F1
#
_entry.id   AF-A0A1E3K441-F1
#
_cell.length_a   1.000
_cell.length_b   1.000
_cell.length_c   1.000
_cell.angle_alpha   90.00
_cell.angle_beta   90.00
_cell.angle_gamma   90.00
#
_symmetry.space_group_name_H-M   'P 1'
#
loop_
_entity.id
_entity.type
_entity.pdbx_description
1 polymer ?
#
loop_
_entity_poly.entity_id
_entity_poly.type
_entity_poly.pdbx_seq_one_letter_code
_entity_poly.pdbx_strand_id
1 'polypeptide(L)'
;MPRLSHDYPGYRPPRIQYLKSFLPVVALVFILSFALSFALSSYSLLSHSKSPAAKQHLGWQAWDLVDMAASGSAEEDTDLSLSNDTTFVPSIPLDNWDPLALHTTGLTEIAVKPCYFPPWLFPTYCAPETTPQLDKSKGKWVIVERDLNARTGIWYLNIYYRRTRRLDTKLITDIRIVEHPPSAEDQAILDAEEWMLASGDLHNGVWPSHNEMRIWYKLGDQSWGDWKRHQGRQDDTESEDQQDLVDWSYGDFINEIDIIYGDDDPFFAFKRVTGGPVMRAEQGRWDSVDIALRKGNPVAPRAIVPTFHSDGSLKIMQIADLHYSVGTGECRDTDREGCIGDVDTATWLAEALEAEQPDLVVFSGDQLNGQETSYDSRSVLAKFAKPVIDRKIPWAAVFGNHDSEILGDREAQIKTLQNMPYSLSRPGPKDVDGFGNCESRMHVFTLYFLDSHDYQKRKLPWSKPDYDYIKTSQIDWYRNVSSSIKPIQRPFTPDGTSDLGGIWPRRSQPSRLPRAEHTMAKPNAMMWFHIPLPEAYAPADSTLDSGELDVGSQIDGDGSSPRNSGFFYNAIKASMESEEGEGAWKTKTAEVKVLSHGHCHLTDRCRRVDGIWQALSSAMCFDGGSSFSGYGQADFDRRVRIYEISEYGEKVESYKRESSGAIVDKQTLVGDGAPTGGGQDQEVSLPDYDDAIPHAHQEAYHEMIEASSVVSSSSTGSLSSELEQLIDATIFSALRTDALHITYWSALGLALEGLVLGAVLTVSYRYYEHFGRHDSWLTLSAIALGIASCIGQSALNLWQTYRFIDKAATAFYLVMEKDIYADMVVLLLIGIHNLAGSLFFIRRTIKLVGHPWYIGVPLVAFSVTSFGLCLTSVIHGYLIPWDTTNFTSWLSRINVYVLTWMTMSVISDVSICVAMTWALTRTRRDIEAAASSLWRKLMMLTFETMIPSTTVVFVLLIYGGVENATFGNFTRALAWIVGPLYFLAVAHSLVSRHDVQHLLQDELQKREEPHKLSEDSNGHPFIPSERERGPIIPTHIAHFTTPFGSTPDLLENSGGLLPARHQKMKPRLQNMRPPPSPPRTEAVSAVPVEIDLDEKAKKDLGFADDNEFGISL
;
A
#
# COMPACT_ATOMS: atom_id res chain seq x y z
N MET A 1 24.53 19.47 -7.06
CA MET A 1 25.53 19.85 -8.08
C MET A 1 26.89 19.98 -7.41
N PRO A 2 28.00 19.57 -8.06
CA PRO A 2 29.33 19.68 -7.46
C PRO A 2 29.74 21.16 -7.35
N ARG A 3 30.33 21.54 -6.21
CA ARG A 3 30.87 22.88 -5.96
C ARG A 3 32.02 23.15 -6.93
N LEU A 4 31.87 24.13 -7.82
CA LEU A 4 32.99 24.68 -8.58
C LEU A 4 33.73 25.68 -7.68
N SER A 5 35.06 25.52 -7.59
CA SER A 5 35.94 26.33 -6.77
C SER A 5 35.98 27.79 -7.22
N HIS A 6 35.93 28.70 -6.23
CA HIS A 6 36.26 30.11 -6.40
C HIS A 6 37.75 30.24 -6.74
N ASP A 7 38.08 30.59 -7.99
CA ASP A 7 39.18 31.50 -8.33
C ASP A 7 39.41 31.50 -9.86
N TYR A 8 38.76 32.41 -10.59
CA TYR A 8 39.23 32.89 -11.91
C TYR A 8 38.44 34.15 -12.33
N PRO A 9 39.07 35.34 -12.42
CA PRO A 9 38.41 36.53 -12.94
C PRO A 9 38.42 36.48 -14.48
N GLY A 10 37.26 36.27 -15.10
CA GLY A 10 37.08 36.46 -16.55
C GLY A 10 36.30 35.39 -17.31
N TYR A 11 35.80 34.33 -16.68
CA TYR A 11 35.04 33.30 -17.40
C TYR A 11 33.54 33.64 -17.44
N ARG A 12 33.04 34.08 -18.60
CA ARG A 12 31.59 34.05 -18.88
C ARG A 12 31.23 32.62 -19.25
N PRO A 13 30.41 31.88 -18.47
CA PRO A 13 30.01 30.53 -18.85
C PRO A 13 29.23 30.58 -20.17
N PRO A 14 29.41 29.61 -21.07
CA PRO A 14 28.72 29.61 -22.35
C PRO A 14 27.22 29.45 -22.12
N ARG A 15 26.43 30.44 -22.55
CA ARG A 15 24.95 30.50 -22.41
C ARG A 15 24.23 29.22 -22.87
N ILE A 16 24.89 28.39 -23.67
CA ILE A 16 24.37 27.15 -24.27
C ILE A 16 24.45 25.94 -23.32
N GLN A 17 25.37 25.91 -22.33
CA GLN A 17 25.43 24.81 -21.36
C GLN A 17 24.30 24.87 -20.33
N TYR A 18 23.86 26.07 -19.93
CA TYR A 18 22.67 26.24 -19.08
C TYR A 18 21.39 25.81 -19.80
N LEU A 19 21.30 26.01 -21.12
CA LEU A 19 20.17 25.52 -21.92
C LEU A 19 20.08 23.98 -21.87
N LYS A 20 21.22 23.28 -21.88
CA LYS A 20 21.29 21.80 -21.79
C LYS A 20 20.92 21.26 -20.41
N SER A 21 21.19 22.00 -19.32
CA SER A 21 20.75 21.63 -17.97
C SER A 21 19.28 21.99 -17.68
N PHE A 22 18.69 22.88 -18.49
CA PHE A 22 17.33 23.41 -18.35
C PHE A 22 16.30 22.65 -19.18
N LEU A 23 16.68 22.14 -20.36
CA LEU A 23 15.83 21.32 -21.22
C LEU A 23 15.22 20.08 -20.51
N PRO A 24 15.95 19.35 -19.65
CA PRO A 24 15.38 18.21 -18.92
C PRO A 24 14.32 18.62 -17.91
N VAL A 25 14.48 19.77 -17.24
CA VAL A 25 13.54 20.26 -16.22
C VAL A 25 12.28 20.83 -16.87
N VAL A 26 12.42 21.59 -17.95
CA VAL A 26 11.28 22.06 -18.75
C VAL A 26 10.55 20.89 -19.42
N ALA A 27 11.29 19.91 -19.94
CA ALA A 27 10.71 18.68 -20.48
C ALA A 27 9.99 17.89 -19.39
N LEU A 28 10.57 17.74 -18.20
CA LEU A 28 9.93 17.07 -17.06
C LEU A 28 8.63 17.78 -16.64
N VAL A 29 8.65 19.11 -16.55
CA VAL A 29 7.47 19.91 -16.20
C VAL A 29 6.40 19.84 -17.29
N PHE A 30 6.78 19.90 -18.57
CA PHE A 30 5.84 19.72 -19.68
C PHE A 30 5.30 18.30 -19.76
N ILE A 31 6.14 17.28 -19.54
CA ILE A 31 5.74 15.86 -19.55
C ILE A 31 4.83 15.56 -18.37
N LEU A 32 5.14 16.04 -17.16
CA LEU A 32 4.26 15.88 -15.99
C LEU A 32 2.95 16.66 -16.17
N SER A 33 3.00 17.89 -16.68
CA SER A 33 1.80 18.69 -16.92
C SER A 33 0.93 18.10 -18.04
N PHE A 34 1.54 17.56 -19.10
CA PHE A 34 0.85 16.92 -20.21
C PHE A 34 0.33 15.53 -19.83
N ALA A 35 1.13 14.69 -19.17
CA ALA A 35 0.72 13.38 -18.69
C ALA A 35 -0.38 13.49 -17.65
N LEU A 36 -0.35 14.49 -16.77
CA LEU A 36 -1.38 14.71 -15.78
C LEU A 36 -2.63 15.40 -16.37
N SER A 37 -2.47 16.32 -17.32
CA SER A 37 -3.61 16.86 -18.08
C SER A 37 -4.26 15.78 -18.94
N PHE A 38 -3.47 14.86 -19.51
CA PHE A 38 -3.96 13.67 -20.20
C PHE A 38 -4.64 12.72 -19.21
N ALA A 39 -4.08 12.47 -18.02
CA ALA A 39 -4.69 11.63 -17.01
C ALA A 39 -6.01 12.21 -16.48
N LEU A 40 -6.09 13.53 -16.28
CA LEU A 40 -7.30 14.23 -15.84
C LEU A 40 -8.34 14.36 -16.97
N SER A 41 -7.89 14.57 -18.22
CA SER A 41 -8.75 14.56 -19.41
C SER A 41 -9.27 13.16 -19.73
N SER A 42 -8.44 12.13 -19.54
CA SER A 42 -8.81 10.72 -19.63
C SER A 42 -9.75 10.34 -18.50
N TYR A 43 -9.49 10.74 -17.25
CA TYR A 43 -10.41 10.55 -16.12
C TYR A 43 -11.76 11.26 -16.35
N SER A 44 -11.71 12.45 -16.95
CA SER A 44 -12.88 13.22 -17.40
C SER A 44 -13.70 12.49 -18.47
N LEU A 45 -13.04 11.96 -19.52
CA LEU A 45 -13.67 11.19 -20.59
C LEU A 45 -14.21 9.84 -20.08
N LEU A 46 -13.50 9.21 -19.14
CA LEU A 46 -13.92 7.99 -18.43
C LEU A 46 -15.10 8.26 -17.50
N SER A 47 -15.20 9.45 -16.91
CA SER A 47 -16.32 9.82 -16.03
C SER A 47 -17.68 9.94 -16.75
N HIS A 48 -17.67 10.02 -18.09
CA HIS A 48 -18.86 10.02 -18.95
C HIS A 48 -19.29 8.60 -19.38
N SER A 49 -18.49 7.55 -19.15
CA SER A 49 -18.84 6.18 -19.55
C SER A 49 -19.09 5.28 -18.34
N LYS A 50 -20.38 4.95 -18.18
CA LYS A 50 -20.99 4.05 -17.19
C LYS A 50 -20.94 4.53 -15.73
N SER A 51 -22.11 5.00 -15.29
CA SER A 51 -22.50 5.15 -13.89
C SER A 51 -22.11 3.93 -13.03
N PRO A 52 -21.61 4.11 -11.79
CA PRO A 52 -21.39 3.04 -10.81
C PRO A 52 -22.66 2.28 -10.39
N ALA A 53 -23.83 2.58 -10.98
CA ALA A 53 -25.10 1.90 -10.71
C ALA A 53 -25.11 0.38 -11.00
N ALA A 54 -24.06 -0.19 -11.60
CA ALA A 54 -23.95 -1.64 -11.77
C ALA A 54 -23.54 -2.41 -10.50
N LYS A 55 -23.25 -1.74 -9.37
CA LYS A 55 -22.87 -2.39 -8.10
C LYS A 55 -23.88 -2.19 -6.95
N GLN A 56 -25.17 -2.23 -7.25
CA GLN A 56 -26.19 -2.54 -6.25
C GLN A 56 -27.01 -3.74 -6.72
N HIS A 57 -26.42 -4.93 -6.63
CA HIS A 57 -27.18 -6.16 -6.66
C HIS A 57 -27.58 -6.51 -5.22
N LEU A 58 -28.86 -6.26 -4.91
CA LEU A 58 -29.61 -6.97 -3.88
C LEU A 58 -29.39 -8.48 -4.09
N GLY A 59 -28.97 -9.18 -3.04
CA GLY A 59 -28.70 -10.62 -3.09
C GLY A 59 -29.91 -11.42 -3.55
N TRP A 60 -29.74 -12.16 -4.64
CA TRP A 60 -30.64 -13.23 -5.07
C TRP A 60 -29.79 -14.47 -5.35
N GLN A 61 -29.44 -15.18 -4.29
CA GLN A 61 -29.07 -16.60 -4.32
C GLN A 61 -29.73 -17.30 -3.13
N ALA A 62 -31.05 -17.39 -3.17
CA ALA A 62 -31.80 -18.39 -2.41
C ALA A 62 -32.16 -19.52 -3.38
N TRP A 63 -31.27 -20.52 -3.48
CA TRP A 63 -31.58 -21.90 -3.87
C TRP A 63 -30.47 -22.80 -3.33
N ASP A 64 -30.32 -22.81 -2.01
CA ASP A 64 -29.79 -24.00 -1.36
C ASP A 64 -30.96 -24.96 -1.18
N LEU A 65 -30.88 -26.13 -1.82
CA LEU A 65 -31.51 -27.31 -1.26
C LEU A 65 -30.62 -27.74 -0.09
N VAL A 66 -30.82 -27.12 1.07
CA VAL A 66 -30.36 -27.69 2.33
C VAL A 66 -31.39 -28.73 2.74
N ASP A 67 -31.02 -30.00 2.68
CA ASP A 67 -31.73 -31.04 3.40
C ASP A 67 -31.35 -30.90 4.88
N MET A 68 -32.04 -30.01 5.59
CA MET A 68 -31.91 -29.82 7.04
C MET A 68 -32.63 -30.95 7.76
N ALA A 69 -31.89 -31.99 8.13
CA ALA A 69 -32.34 -32.98 9.10
C ALA A 69 -31.26 -33.23 10.17
N ALA A 70 -31.13 -32.30 11.11
CA ALA A 70 -30.91 -32.59 12.53
C ALA A 70 -30.94 -31.30 13.34
N SER A 71 -32.01 -31.13 14.11
CA SER A 71 -32.21 -30.10 15.11
C SER A 71 -31.26 -30.27 16.30
N GLY A 72 -30.61 -29.18 16.73
CA GLY A 72 -29.92 -29.10 18.02
C GLY A 72 -29.38 -27.70 18.28
N SER A 73 -30.03 -26.97 19.19
CA SER A 73 -29.62 -25.67 19.72
C SER A 73 -28.34 -25.76 20.55
N ALA A 74 -27.34 -24.92 20.27
CA ALA A 74 -26.30 -24.53 21.23
C ALA A 74 -25.55 -23.27 20.74
N GLU A 75 -24.98 -22.56 21.70
CA GLU A 75 -24.53 -21.16 21.73
C GLU A 75 -23.33 -20.82 20.83
N GLU A 76 -23.20 -19.52 20.53
CA GLU A 76 -22.01 -18.89 19.92
C GLU A 76 -20.79 -19.05 20.83
N ASP A 77 -19.97 -20.06 20.56
CA ASP A 77 -18.55 -20.12 20.91
C ASP A 77 -17.94 -21.31 20.17
N THR A 78 -17.11 -21.08 19.14
CA THR A 78 -16.23 -22.15 18.62
C THR A 78 -14.94 -21.59 18.03
N ASP A 79 -13.92 -21.62 18.88
CA ASP A 79 -12.60 -22.18 18.63
C ASP A 79 -12.66 -23.28 17.54
N LEU A 80 -12.05 -23.04 16.38
CA LEU A 80 -11.91 -24.05 15.32
C LEU A 80 -10.74 -24.98 15.63
N SER A 81 -10.87 -25.74 16.71
CA SER A 81 -10.17 -27.02 16.82
C SER A 81 -10.93 -28.01 15.92
N LEU A 82 -10.36 -28.32 14.76
CA LEU A 82 -10.91 -29.31 13.85
C LEU A 82 -10.80 -30.69 14.51
N SER A 83 -11.90 -31.10 15.15
CA SER A 83 -12.16 -32.47 15.57
C SER A 83 -12.17 -33.41 14.37
N ASN A 84 -11.86 -34.67 14.65
CA ASN A 84 -11.49 -35.75 13.75
C ASN A 84 -12.63 -36.33 12.87
N ASP A 85 -13.60 -35.51 12.43
CA ASP A 85 -14.74 -35.96 11.64
C ASP A 85 -14.63 -35.50 10.18
N THR A 86 -14.74 -36.48 9.27
CA THR A 86 -14.82 -36.32 7.83
C THR A 86 -16.10 -35.58 7.45
N THR A 87 -16.07 -34.25 7.45
CA THR A 87 -17.20 -33.41 7.07
C THR A 87 -16.88 -32.58 5.83
N PHE A 88 -17.67 -32.82 4.79
CA PHE A 88 -17.87 -32.05 3.57
C PHE A 88 -17.37 -30.59 3.65
N VAL A 89 -16.35 -30.23 2.87
CA VAL A 89 -15.85 -28.86 2.79
C VAL A 89 -16.78 -28.06 1.86
N PRO A 90 -17.58 -27.10 2.37
CA PRO A 90 -18.41 -26.26 1.50
C PRO A 90 -17.49 -25.42 0.60
N SER A 91 -17.80 -25.34 -0.70
CA SER A 91 -17.05 -24.47 -1.61
C SER A 91 -17.14 -23.01 -1.12
N ILE A 92 -15.98 -22.42 -0.84
CA ILE A 92 -15.72 -20.98 -0.62
C ILE A 92 -16.36 -20.15 -1.75
N PRO A 93 -16.66 -18.83 -1.56
CA PRO A 93 -17.20 -17.98 -2.61
C PRO A 93 -16.58 -18.26 -3.99
N LEU A 94 -17.44 -18.59 -4.96
CA LEU A 94 -17.01 -18.99 -6.30
C LEU A 94 -16.46 -17.81 -7.12
N ASP A 95 -16.60 -16.59 -6.59
CA ASP A 95 -16.20 -15.34 -7.22
C ASP A 95 -14.94 -14.72 -6.60
N ASN A 96 -14.22 -15.44 -5.73
CA ASN A 96 -12.92 -15.02 -5.20
C ASN A 96 -11.81 -15.98 -5.63
N TRP A 97 -10.63 -15.43 -5.93
CA TRP A 97 -9.42 -16.22 -6.14
C TRP A 97 -8.75 -16.47 -4.79
N ASP A 98 -8.63 -17.74 -4.43
CA ASP A 98 -7.88 -18.17 -3.25
C ASP A 98 -7.17 -19.47 -3.61
N PRO A 99 -5.86 -19.43 -3.89
CA PRO A 99 -5.14 -20.61 -4.35
C PRO A 99 -4.91 -21.65 -3.24
N LEU A 100 -5.15 -21.29 -1.96
CA LEU A 100 -5.07 -22.20 -0.81
C LEU A 100 -6.43 -22.83 -0.47
N ALA A 101 -7.53 -22.24 -0.93
CA ALA A 101 -8.88 -22.76 -0.75
C ALA A 101 -9.08 -24.14 -1.39
N LEU A 102 -9.80 -25.02 -0.70
CA LEU A 102 -10.28 -26.27 -1.30
C LEU A 102 -11.60 -25.98 -2.04
N HIS A 103 -11.64 -26.26 -3.34
CA HIS A 103 -12.80 -26.01 -4.20
C HIS A 103 -13.39 -27.31 -4.72
N THR A 104 -14.67 -27.56 -4.48
CA THR A 104 -15.37 -28.76 -4.98
C THR A 104 -15.86 -28.64 -6.43
N THR A 105 -15.57 -27.53 -7.11
CA THR A 105 -16.01 -27.23 -8.48
C THR A 105 -14.83 -26.92 -9.39
N GLY A 106 -14.87 -27.40 -10.64
CA GLY A 106 -13.86 -27.08 -11.65
C GLY A 106 -14.11 -25.78 -12.42
N LEU A 107 -13.15 -25.42 -13.27
CA LEU A 107 -13.20 -24.24 -14.13
C LEU A 107 -13.98 -24.50 -15.42
N THR A 108 -14.59 -23.47 -16.01
CA THR A 108 -15.40 -23.62 -17.25
C THR A 108 -14.86 -22.84 -18.45
N GLU A 109 -14.15 -21.73 -18.21
CA GLU A 109 -13.68 -20.84 -19.26
C GLU A 109 -12.49 -20.02 -18.76
N ILE A 110 -11.56 -19.69 -19.66
CA ILE A 110 -10.35 -18.90 -19.39
C ILE A 110 -10.22 -17.76 -20.40
N ALA A 111 -9.76 -16.60 -19.95
CA ALA A 111 -9.39 -15.45 -20.76
C ALA A 111 -8.15 -14.76 -20.18
N VAL A 112 -7.33 -14.16 -21.03
CA VAL A 112 -6.21 -13.30 -20.66
C VAL A 112 -6.55 -11.88 -21.08
N LYS A 113 -6.41 -10.91 -20.17
CA LYS A 113 -6.75 -9.51 -20.47
C LYS A 113 -5.67 -8.53 -19.98
N PRO A 114 -5.17 -7.65 -20.87
CA PRO A 114 -4.32 -6.55 -20.45
C PRO A 114 -5.13 -5.44 -19.80
N CYS A 115 -4.54 -4.75 -18.83
CA CYS A 115 -5.12 -3.55 -18.25
C CYS A 115 -4.07 -2.47 -17.96
N TYR A 116 -4.32 -1.26 -18.46
CA TYR A 116 -3.48 -0.08 -18.19
C TYR A 116 -3.58 0.44 -16.75
N PHE A 117 -4.51 -0.09 -15.96
CA PHE A 117 -4.73 0.32 -14.57
C PHE A 117 -4.66 -0.91 -13.66
N PRO A 118 -4.36 -0.71 -12.35
CA PRO A 118 -4.40 -1.80 -11.38
C PRO A 118 -5.76 -2.51 -11.37
N PRO A 119 -5.83 -3.82 -11.71
CA PRO A 119 -7.08 -4.54 -11.87
C PRO A 119 -7.96 -4.56 -10.62
N TRP A 120 -7.36 -4.62 -9.44
CA TRP A 120 -8.08 -4.61 -8.16
C TRP A 120 -8.78 -3.27 -7.87
N LEU A 121 -8.27 -2.15 -8.41
CA LEU A 121 -8.93 -0.84 -8.30
C LEU A 121 -10.00 -0.61 -9.38
N PHE A 122 -9.84 -1.23 -10.56
CA PHE A 122 -10.71 -1.05 -11.72
C PHE A 122 -11.25 -2.37 -12.30
N PRO A 123 -11.84 -3.27 -11.49
CA PRO A 123 -12.16 -4.64 -11.91
C PRO A 123 -13.17 -4.68 -13.06
N THR A 124 -14.12 -3.75 -13.10
CA THR A 124 -15.13 -3.69 -14.18
C THR A 124 -14.53 -3.30 -15.53
N TYR A 125 -13.40 -2.58 -15.55
CA TYR A 125 -12.74 -2.13 -16.78
C TYR A 125 -11.72 -3.16 -17.28
N CYS A 126 -11.03 -3.83 -16.35
CA CYS A 126 -9.99 -4.81 -16.68
C CYS A 126 -10.54 -6.22 -16.94
N ALA A 127 -11.74 -6.54 -16.43
CA ALA A 127 -12.34 -7.85 -16.64
C ALA A 127 -12.82 -8.06 -18.09
N PRO A 128 -12.81 -9.31 -18.59
CA PRO A 128 -13.40 -9.62 -19.88
C PRO A 128 -14.91 -9.32 -19.91
N GLU A 129 -15.44 -9.08 -21.10
CA GLU A 129 -16.87 -8.82 -21.27
C GLU A 129 -17.73 -10.00 -20.76
N THR A 130 -18.87 -9.69 -20.17
CA THR A 130 -19.82 -10.69 -19.67
C THR A 130 -21.27 -10.23 -19.79
N THR A 131 -22.19 -11.20 -19.75
CA THR A 131 -23.64 -10.99 -19.70
C THR A 131 -24.26 -11.79 -18.54
N PRO A 132 -25.43 -11.39 -18.00
CA PRO A 132 -26.10 -12.15 -16.94
C PRO A 132 -26.39 -13.61 -17.34
N GLN A 133 -26.62 -13.88 -18.63
CA GLN A 133 -26.82 -15.23 -19.15
C GLN A 133 -25.53 -16.05 -19.09
N LEU A 134 -24.39 -15.47 -19.48
CA LEU A 134 -23.08 -16.11 -19.39
C LEU A 134 -22.69 -16.38 -17.93
N ASP A 135 -22.88 -15.40 -17.05
CA ASP A 135 -22.60 -15.56 -15.61
C ASP A 135 -23.48 -16.67 -15.00
N LYS A 136 -24.72 -16.82 -15.45
CA LYS A 136 -25.61 -17.91 -15.03
C LYS A 136 -25.22 -19.28 -15.59
N SER A 137 -24.67 -19.35 -16.80
CA SER A 137 -24.27 -20.62 -17.42
C SER A 137 -22.89 -21.11 -16.99
N LYS A 138 -21.93 -20.20 -16.92
CA LYS A 138 -20.50 -20.50 -16.74
C LYS A 138 -19.96 -20.02 -15.38
N GLY A 139 -20.70 -19.17 -14.66
CA GLY A 139 -20.19 -18.49 -13.46
C GLY A 139 -19.59 -17.14 -13.79
N LYS A 140 -19.33 -16.30 -12.78
CA LYS A 140 -18.72 -14.99 -12.96
C LYS A 140 -17.23 -15.12 -13.27
N TRP A 141 -16.64 -14.07 -13.85
CA TRP A 141 -15.20 -13.95 -13.98
C TRP A 141 -14.54 -13.79 -12.60
N VAL A 142 -13.50 -14.58 -12.38
CA VAL A 142 -12.58 -14.51 -11.25
C VAL A 142 -11.21 -14.15 -11.82
N ILE A 143 -10.52 -13.21 -11.18
CA ILE A 143 -9.19 -12.76 -11.58
C ILE A 143 -8.14 -13.54 -10.78
N VAL A 144 -7.12 -14.07 -11.47
CA VAL A 144 -5.88 -14.47 -10.83
C VAL A 144 -5.10 -13.19 -10.57
N GLU A 145 -5.00 -12.77 -9.31
CA GLU A 145 -4.54 -11.41 -8.93
C GLU A 145 -3.07 -11.15 -9.27
N ARG A 146 -2.28 -12.22 -9.43
CA ARG A 146 -0.87 -12.17 -9.81
C ARG A 146 -0.73 -11.73 -11.27
N ASP A 147 0.26 -10.89 -11.54
CA ASP A 147 0.46 -10.24 -12.83
C ASP A 147 1.46 -11.05 -13.69
N LEU A 148 1.03 -11.52 -14.86
CA LEU A 148 1.91 -12.20 -15.82
C LEU A 148 3.05 -11.29 -16.32
N ASN A 149 2.83 -9.98 -16.28
CA ASN A 149 3.77 -8.96 -16.73
C ASN A 149 4.63 -8.39 -15.57
N ALA A 150 4.61 -9.03 -14.40
CA ALA A 150 5.44 -8.61 -13.27
C ALA A 150 6.91 -8.46 -13.71
N ARG A 151 7.51 -7.29 -13.46
CA ARG A 151 8.89 -6.89 -13.84
C ARG A 151 9.19 -6.79 -15.35
N THR A 152 8.34 -7.32 -16.24
CA THR A 152 8.59 -7.40 -17.68
C THR A 152 7.69 -6.49 -18.53
N GLY A 153 6.51 -6.12 -18.03
CA GLY A 153 5.52 -5.41 -18.83
C GLY A 153 5.34 -3.93 -18.51
N ILE A 154 4.80 -3.24 -19.51
CA ILE A 154 4.42 -1.81 -19.45
C ILE A 154 2.98 -1.59 -18.95
N TRP A 155 2.20 -2.66 -18.80
CA TRP A 155 0.88 -2.68 -18.18
C TRP A 155 0.57 -4.06 -17.59
N TYR A 156 -0.45 -4.14 -16.74
CA TYR A 156 -0.87 -5.38 -16.08
C TYR A 156 -1.45 -6.37 -17.09
N LEU A 157 -1.18 -7.65 -16.89
CA LEU A 157 -1.74 -8.74 -17.68
C LEU A 157 -2.17 -9.88 -16.75
N ASN A 158 -3.48 -10.11 -16.67
CA ASN A 158 -4.02 -11.10 -15.73
C ASN A 158 -4.81 -12.19 -16.45
N ILE A 159 -4.79 -13.38 -15.86
CA ILE A 159 -5.64 -14.50 -16.22
C ILE A 159 -6.96 -14.34 -15.49
N TYR A 160 -8.05 -14.56 -16.22
CA TYR A 160 -9.40 -14.64 -15.70
C TYR A 160 -9.96 -16.02 -15.98
N TYR A 161 -10.64 -16.61 -15.00
CA TYR A 161 -11.37 -17.86 -15.20
C TYR A 161 -12.81 -17.73 -14.72
N ARG A 162 -13.65 -18.68 -15.11
CA ARG A 162 -15.01 -18.85 -14.57
C ARG A 162 -15.15 -20.20 -13.89
N ARG A 163 -15.99 -20.28 -12.87
CA ARG A 163 -16.35 -21.52 -12.18
C ARG A 163 -17.84 -21.57 -11.83
N THR A 164 -18.42 -22.76 -11.85
CA THR A 164 -19.85 -22.97 -11.61
C THR A 164 -20.11 -24.26 -10.82
N ARG A 165 -21.19 -24.27 -10.04
CA ARG A 165 -21.71 -25.50 -9.37
C ARG A 165 -22.63 -26.33 -10.27
N ARG A 166 -22.88 -25.87 -11.50
CA ARG A 166 -23.75 -26.57 -12.45
C ARG A 166 -23.12 -27.87 -12.90
N LEU A 167 -23.86 -28.96 -12.75
CA LEU A 167 -23.44 -30.30 -13.18
C LEU A 167 -23.65 -30.53 -14.69
N ASP A 168 -24.43 -29.68 -15.35
CA ASP A 168 -24.76 -29.78 -16.78
C ASP A 168 -23.81 -28.98 -17.69
N THR A 169 -22.73 -28.44 -17.14
CA THR A 169 -21.71 -27.67 -17.88
C THR A 169 -20.40 -28.47 -17.97
N LYS A 170 -19.75 -28.49 -19.13
CA LYS A 170 -18.42 -29.12 -19.27
C LYS A 170 -17.36 -28.33 -18.49
N LEU A 171 -16.42 -29.04 -17.87
CA LEU A 171 -15.35 -28.45 -17.06
C LEU A 171 -13.99 -28.59 -17.77
N ILE A 172 -13.07 -27.69 -17.43
CA ILE A 172 -11.72 -27.70 -17.97
C ILE A 172 -10.93 -28.85 -17.35
N THR A 173 -10.40 -29.74 -18.19
CA THR A 173 -9.61 -30.91 -17.77
C THR A 173 -8.13 -30.75 -18.01
N ASP A 174 -7.74 -29.93 -18.97
CA ASP A 174 -6.33 -29.73 -19.32
C ASP A 174 -6.08 -28.37 -19.94
N ILE A 175 -4.86 -27.85 -19.79
CA ILE A 175 -4.40 -26.56 -20.31
C ILE A 175 -2.99 -26.71 -20.90
N ARG A 176 -2.74 -26.04 -22.02
CA ARG A 176 -1.43 -25.93 -22.67
C ARG A 176 -1.16 -24.51 -23.14
N ILE A 177 0.09 -24.10 -23.08
CA ILE A 177 0.60 -22.85 -23.67
C ILE A 177 1.24 -23.19 -25.02
N VAL A 178 0.89 -22.46 -26.07
CA VAL A 178 1.43 -22.66 -27.42
C VAL A 178 1.74 -21.30 -28.04
N GLU A 179 2.88 -21.20 -28.72
CA GLU A 179 3.25 -20.03 -29.52
C GLU A 179 2.28 -19.86 -30.72
N HIS A 180 1.98 -18.62 -31.10
CA HIS A 180 1.06 -18.32 -32.20
C HIS A 180 1.78 -17.66 -33.37
N PRO A 181 1.64 -18.19 -34.61
CA PRO A 181 0.90 -19.40 -34.99
C PRO A 181 1.55 -20.70 -34.47
N PRO A 182 0.77 -21.77 -34.18
CA PRO A 182 1.31 -23.04 -33.69
C PRO A 182 2.31 -23.68 -34.67
N SER A 183 3.27 -24.42 -34.13
CA SER A 183 4.15 -25.27 -34.94
C SER A 183 3.35 -26.38 -35.62
N ALA A 184 3.89 -27.01 -36.67
CA ALA A 184 3.18 -28.10 -37.38
C ALA A 184 2.89 -29.30 -36.46
N GLU A 185 3.74 -29.55 -35.47
CA GLU A 185 3.56 -30.60 -34.46
C GLU A 185 2.46 -30.22 -33.46
N ASP A 186 2.51 -28.99 -32.92
CA ASP A 186 1.49 -28.50 -32.00
C ASP A 186 0.12 -28.44 -32.66
N GLN A 187 0.04 -27.96 -33.90
CA GLN A 187 -1.21 -27.90 -34.65
C GLN A 187 -1.83 -29.30 -34.82
N ALA A 188 -1.03 -30.33 -35.10
CA ALA A 188 -1.52 -31.70 -35.20
C ALA A 188 -2.10 -32.23 -33.87
N ILE A 189 -1.51 -31.85 -32.73
CA ILE A 189 -2.02 -32.21 -31.40
C ILE A 189 -3.32 -31.45 -31.09
N LEU A 190 -3.35 -30.15 -31.38
CA LEU A 190 -4.51 -29.28 -31.14
C LEU A 190 -5.74 -29.76 -31.93
N ASP A 191 -5.55 -30.13 -33.20
CA ASP A 191 -6.62 -30.60 -34.08
C ASP A 191 -7.10 -32.02 -33.75
N ALA A 192 -6.21 -32.89 -33.24
CA ALA A 192 -6.55 -34.28 -32.93
C ALA A 192 -7.43 -34.42 -31.68
N GLU A 193 -7.35 -33.47 -30.74
CA GLU A 193 -7.94 -33.61 -29.40
C GLU A 193 -8.93 -32.49 -29.02
N GLU A 194 -9.52 -31.82 -30.01
CA GLU A 194 -10.55 -30.77 -29.86
C GLU A 194 -10.20 -29.67 -28.83
N TRP A 195 -8.96 -29.17 -28.86
CA TRP A 195 -8.52 -28.08 -27.98
C TRP A 195 -9.23 -26.75 -28.30
N MET A 196 -9.63 -26.00 -27.27
CA MET A 196 -10.23 -24.67 -27.44
C MET A 196 -9.25 -23.55 -27.12
N LEU A 197 -9.22 -22.54 -27.98
CA LEU A 197 -8.38 -21.35 -27.82
C LEU A 197 -9.00 -20.38 -26.80
N ALA A 198 -8.25 -20.02 -25.76
CA ALA A 198 -8.61 -18.93 -24.86
C ALA A 198 -8.37 -17.57 -25.54
N SER A 199 -9.15 -16.56 -25.14
CA SER A 199 -8.97 -15.21 -25.66
C SER A 199 -7.78 -14.49 -25.00
N GLY A 200 -6.99 -13.74 -25.76
CA GLY A 200 -5.90 -12.90 -25.25
C GLY A 200 -4.52 -13.45 -25.59
N ASP A 201 -3.50 -12.61 -25.49
CA ASP A 201 -2.09 -12.94 -25.72
C ASP A 201 -1.35 -12.85 -24.39
N LEU A 202 -0.54 -13.87 -24.08
CA LEU A 202 0.27 -13.97 -22.87
C LEU A 202 1.50 -13.06 -22.88
N HIS A 203 1.90 -12.52 -24.03
CA HIS A 203 2.98 -11.53 -24.15
C HIS A 203 2.50 -10.10 -24.37
N ASN A 204 1.20 -9.86 -24.20
CA ASN A 204 0.65 -8.55 -24.43
C ASN A 204 1.19 -7.53 -23.41
N GLY A 205 1.95 -6.54 -23.89
CA GLY A 205 2.52 -5.50 -23.05
C GLY A 205 3.88 -5.84 -22.45
N VAL A 206 4.54 -6.91 -22.89
CA VAL A 206 5.94 -7.20 -22.52
C VAL A 206 6.88 -6.32 -23.35
N TRP A 207 7.98 -5.85 -22.75
CA TRP A 207 9.05 -5.13 -23.45
C TRP A 207 10.44 -5.71 -23.15
N PRO A 208 11.25 -6.09 -24.17
CA PRO A 208 10.98 -6.03 -25.62
C PRO A 208 9.83 -6.94 -26.07
N SER A 209 9.30 -6.71 -27.28
CA SER A 209 8.19 -7.53 -27.80
C SER A 209 8.65 -8.97 -28.05
N HIS A 210 7.85 -9.94 -27.60
CA HIS A 210 8.01 -11.36 -27.88
C HIS A 210 6.92 -11.86 -28.86
N ASN A 211 7.10 -13.06 -29.43
CA ASN A 211 6.11 -13.69 -30.29
C ASN A 211 4.85 -14.02 -29.49
N GLU A 212 3.67 -13.88 -30.09
CA GLU A 212 2.39 -14.11 -29.41
C GLU A 212 2.33 -15.52 -28.80
N MET A 213 1.86 -15.63 -27.55
CA MET A 213 1.66 -16.90 -26.86
C MET A 213 0.23 -17.04 -26.37
N ARG A 214 -0.35 -18.23 -26.50
CA ARG A 214 -1.79 -18.47 -26.32
C ARG A 214 -2.07 -19.65 -25.41
N ILE A 215 -3.09 -19.50 -24.57
CA ILE A 215 -3.63 -20.59 -23.76
C ILE A 215 -4.63 -21.40 -24.60
N TRP A 216 -4.46 -22.71 -24.63
CA TRP A 216 -5.42 -23.69 -25.13
C TRP A 216 -5.91 -24.57 -23.99
N TYR A 217 -7.20 -24.90 -23.96
CA TYR A 217 -7.77 -25.75 -22.92
C TYR A 217 -8.76 -26.78 -23.46
N LYS A 218 -8.89 -27.92 -22.76
CA LYS A 218 -9.83 -28.99 -23.07
C LYS A 218 -11.04 -28.98 -22.16
N LEU A 219 -12.19 -29.38 -22.68
CA LEU A 219 -13.43 -29.54 -21.92
C LEU A 219 -13.83 -31.02 -21.79
N GLY A 220 -14.11 -31.46 -20.57
CA GLY A 220 -14.62 -32.80 -20.24
C GLY A 220 -16.03 -32.76 -19.67
N ASP A 221 -16.79 -33.83 -19.88
CA ASP A 221 -18.12 -34.01 -19.28
C ASP A 221 -17.99 -34.38 -17.80
N GLN A 222 -18.93 -33.89 -16.97
CA GLN A 222 -19.01 -34.29 -15.56
C GLN A 222 -19.70 -35.66 -15.47
N SER A 223 -19.00 -36.72 -15.05
CA SER A 223 -19.60 -38.05 -14.94
C SER A 223 -20.33 -38.23 -13.59
N TRP A 224 -21.59 -38.68 -13.62
CA TRP A 224 -22.36 -39.03 -12.42
C TRP A 224 -21.75 -40.23 -11.64
N GLY A 225 -20.91 -41.02 -12.30
CA GLY A 225 -20.20 -42.16 -11.72
C GLY A 225 -19.03 -41.74 -10.81
N ASP A 226 -18.38 -40.61 -11.11
CA ASP A 226 -17.31 -40.07 -10.28
C ASP A 226 -17.89 -39.56 -8.96
N TRP A 227 -18.98 -38.78 -9.00
CA TRP A 227 -19.69 -38.33 -7.80
C TRP A 227 -20.10 -39.48 -6.85
N LYS A 228 -20.54 -40.63 -7.37
CA LYS A 228 -20.91 -41.81 -6.55
C LYS A 228 -19.73 -42.63 -6.03
N ARG A 229 -18.60 -42.68 -6.74
CA ARG A 229 -17.38 -43.37 -6.28
C ARG A 229 -16.78 -42.66 -5.05
N HIS A 230 -17.08 -41.38 -4.88
CA HIS A 230 -16.65 -40.53 -3.78
C HIS A 230 -17.52 -40.59 -2.52
N GLN A 231 -18.58 -41.42 -2.47
CA GLN A 231 -19.38 -41.64 -1.26
C GLN A 231 -19.16 -43.03 -0.61
N GLY A 232 -18.39 -43.92 -1.24
CA GLY A 232 -18.30 -45.30 -0.77
C GLY A 232 -16.99 -45.99 -1.09
N ARG A 233 -16.00 -45.83 -0.20
CA ARG A 233 -15.02 -46.88 0.12
C ARG A 233 -14.38 -46.63 1.48
N GLN A 234 -15.15 -46.84 2.54
CA GLN A 234 -14.63 -47.19 3.85
C GLN A 234 -15.15 -48.62 4.09
N ASP A 235 -14.38 -49.60 3.63
CA ASP A 235 -14.55 -50.98 4.07
C ASP A 235 -13.22 -51.35 4.73
N ASP A 236 -13.33 -51.63 6.03
CA ASP A 236 -12.25 -51.83 6.96
C ASP A 236 -11.52 -53.13 6.65
N THR A 237 -10.36 -53.06 5.98
CA THR A 237 -9.23 -54.00 6.15
C THR A 237 -8.16 -53.65 5.13
N GLU A 238 -7.05 -53.05 5.55
CA GLU A 238 -5.69 -53.33 5.04
C GLU A 238 -4.64 -52.54 5.84
N SER A 239 -3.45 -53.14 5.96
CA SER A 239 -2.36 -52.95 6.93
C SER A 239 -1.66 -51.58 6.97
N GLU A 240 -1.14 -51.23 8.16
CA GLU A 240 -0.54 -49.94 8.60
C GLU A 240 0.75 -49.44 7.90
N ASP A 241 1.27 -50.06 6.84
CA ASP A 241 2.62 -49.72 6.32
C ASP A 241 2.67 -48.96 4.97
N GLN A 242 1.59 -48.34 4.52
CA GLN A 242 1.59 -47.49 3.30
C GLN A 242 0.78 -46.20 3.48
N GLN A 243 1.33 -45.26 4.26
CA GLN A 243 0.95 -43.83 4.19
C GLN A 243 1.76 -43.10 3.11
N ASP A 244 1.71 -43.62 1.88
CA ASP A 244 2.12 -42.85 0.71
C ASP A 244 0.89 -42.13 0.18
N LEU A 245 0.96 -40.79 0.18
CA LEU A 245 0.09 -39.84 -0.54
C LEU A 245 -1.29 -40.39 -0.87
N VAL A 246 -2.26 -40.26 0.06
CA VAL A 246 -3.66 -40.56 -0.25
C VAL A 246 -4.10 -39.60 -1.36
N ASP A 247 -4.07 -40.09 -2.59
CA ASP A 247 -4.56 -39.43 -3.79
C ASP A 247 -6.08 -39.34 -3.67
N TRP A 248 -6.54 -38.29 -2.98
CA TRP A 248 -7.91 -37.82 -3.09
C TRP A 248 -8.06 -37.24 -4.49
N SER A 249 -8.16 -38.13 -5.49
CA SER A 249 -8.41 -37.82 -6.89
C SER A 249 -9.81 -37.22 -7.01
N TYR A 250 -9.93 -35.95 -6.65
CA TYR A 250 -11.07 -35.08 -6.97
C TYR A 250 -11.02 -34.78 -8.47
N GLY A 251 -11.38 -35.76 -9.30
CA GLY A 251 -11.70 -35.59 -10.73
C GLY A 251 -10.56 -35.14 -11.64
N ASP A 252 -10.64 -35.51 -12.92
CA ASP A 252 -9.69 -35.10 -13.98
C ASP A 252 -9.70 -33.60 -14.31
N PHE A 253 -10.48 -32.77 -13.59
CA PHE A 253 -10.67 -31.36 -13.87
C PHE A 253 -9.77 -30.44 -13.04
N ILE A 254 -9.53 -29.25 -13.58
CA ILE A 254 -8.71 -28.21 -12.94
C ILE A 254 -9.60 -27.43 -11.99
N ASN A 255 -9.15 -27.30 -10.74
CA ASN A 255 -9.87 -26.59 -9.69
C ASN A 255 -9.37 -25.15 -9.55
N GLU A 256 -8.07 -24.93 -9.75
CA GLU A 256 -7.43 -23.64 -9.50
C GLU A 256 -6.24 -23.37 -10.42
N ILE A 257 -6.02 -22.08 -10.72
CA ILE A 257 -4.88 -21.58 -11.50
C ILE A 257 -4.11 -20.59 -10.63
N ASP A 258 -2.78 -20.72 -10.64
CA ASP A 258 -1.85 -19.81 -9.98
C ASP A 258 -0.76 -19.37 -10.97
N ILE A 259 -0.04 -18.29 -10.66
CA ILE A 259 1.09 -17.79 -11.45
C ILE A 259 2.35 -17.95 -10.61
N ILE A 260 3.40 -18.53 -11.18
CA ILE A 260 4.68 -18.72 -10.50
C ILE A 260 5.68 -17.73 -11.07
N TYR A 261 6.47 -17.12 -10.18
CA TYR A 261 7.66 -16.37 -10.56
C TYR A 261 8.89 -17.17 -10.15
N GLY A 262 9.91 -17.20 -11.01
CA GLY A 262 11.10 -18.04 -10.82
C GLY A 262 10.94 -19.46 -11.36
N ASP A 263 12.08 -20.15 -11.47
CA ASP A 263 12.19 -21.49 -12.08
C ASP A 263 11.97 -22.64 -11.08
N ASP A 264 11.87 -22.34 -9.79
CA ASP A 264 11.71 -23.32 -8.71
C ASP A 264 10.34 -24.04 -8.75
N ASP A 265 10.19 -25.10 -7.95
CA ASP A 265 8.95 -25.88 -7.92
C ASP A 265 7.73 -25.01 -7.50
N PRO A 266 6.53 -25.27 -8.07
CA PRO A 266 5.30 -24.65 -7.62
C PRO A 266 5.03 -24.86 -6.12
N PHE A 267 4.17 -24.01 -5.56
CA PHE A 267 3.58 -24.28 -4.26
C PHE A 267 2.88 -25.65 -4.21
N PHE A 268 2.78 -26.26 -3.03
CA PHE A 268 2.28 -27.62 -2.83
C PHE A 268 1.02 -27.92 -3.68
N ALA A 269 1.07 -29.06 -4.38
CA ALA A 269 0.04 -29.58 -5.27
C ALA A 269 -0.24 -28.82 -6.59
N PHE A 270 0.44 -27.71 -6.84
CA PHE A 270 0.41 -27.09 -8.16
C PHE A 270 1.43 -27.76 -9.09
N LYS A 271 1.11 -27.81 -10.38
CA LYS A 271 2.00 -28.31 -11.44
C LYS A 271 2.06 -27.29 -12.56
N ARG A 272 3.25 -27.06 -13.12
CA ARG A 272 3.45 -26.15 -14.26
C ARG A 272 2.65 -26.63 -15.48
N VAL A 273 2.11 -25.67 -16.23
CA VAL A 273 1.38 -25.92 -17.47
C VAL A 273 2.33 -26.49 -18.54
N THR A 274 1.80 -27.35 -19.42
CA THR A 274 2.57 -27.85 -20.57
C THR A 274 2.79 -26.74 -21.60
N GLY A 275 3.99 -26.65 -22.20
CA GLY A 275 4.34 -25.61 -23.17
C GLY A 275 5.55 -24.75 -22.79
N GLY A 276 6.03 -24.87 -21.56
CA GLY A 276 7.16 -24.10 -21.05
C GLY A 276 6.73 -22.77 -20.43
N PRO A 277 7.68 -22.01 -19.85
CA PRO A 277 7.37 -20.78 -19.14
C PRO A 277 6.82 -19.72 -20.08
N VAL A 278 5.87 -18.92 -19.57
CA VAL A 278 5.34 -17.75 -20.28
C VAL A 278 6.48 -16.78 -20.58
N MET A 279 7.24 -16.38 -19.57
CA MET A 279 8.45 -15.58 -19.75
C MET A 279 9.65 -16.36 -19.25
N ARG A 280 10.71 -16.42 -20.05
CA ARG A 280 12.00 -16.98 -19.60
C ARG A 280 12.76 -15.95 -18.77
N ALA A 281 13.48 -16.43 -17.76
CA ALA A 281 14.36 -15.60 -16.95
C ALA A 281 15.46 -14.95 -17.83
N GLU A 282 15.77 -13.69 -17.55
CA GLU A 282 16.91 -12.98 -18.13
C GLU A 282 17.77 -12.44 -16.99
N GLN A 283 19.00 -12.96 -16.88
CA GLN A 283 19.89 -12.69 -15.75
C GLN A 283 20.07 -11.18 -15.52
N GLY A 284 19.83 -10.74 -14.28
CA GLY A 284 19.96 -9.33 -13.87
C GLY A 284 18.83 -8.41 -14.37
N ARG A 285 17.79 -8.94 -15.05
CA ARG A 285 16.65 -8.13 -15.53
C ARG A 285 15.32 -8.58 -14.93
N TRP A 286 14.98 -9.86 -15.04
CA TRP A 286 13.73 -10.41 -14.50
C TRP A 286 13.81 -11.93 -14.33
N ASP A 287 12.98 -12.44 -13.42
CA ASP A 287 12.77 -13.87 -13.23
C ASP A 287 11.81 -14.45 -14.28
N SER A 288 11.77 -15.77 -14.40
CA SER A 288 10.79 -16.42 -15.26
C SER A 288 9.38 -16.25 -14.70
N VAL A 289 8.39 -16.27 -15.60
CA VAL A 289 6.96 -16.25 -15.24
C VAL A 289 6.30 -17.45 -15.88
N ASP A 290 5.50 -18.17 -15.13
CA ASP A 290 4.81 -19.36 -15.60
C ASP A 290 3.43 -19.53 -14.97
N ILE A 291 2.63 -20.43 -15.53
CA ILE A 291 1.28 -20.75 -15.06
C ILE A 291 1.31 -22.12 -14.41
N ALA A 292 0.63 -22.24 -13.27
CA ALA A 292 0.51 -23.47 -12.52
C ALA A 292 -0.95 -23.85 -12.30
N LEU A 293 -1.21 -25.16 -12.28
CA LEU A 293 -2.53 -25.73 -12.19
C LEU A 293 -2.61 -26.63 -10.97
N ARG A 294 -3.74 -26.59 -10.28
CA ARG A 294 -4.09 -27.59 -9.27
C ARG A 294 -5.30 -28.38 -9.74
N LYS A 295 -5.14 -29.70 -9.76
CA LYS A 295 -6.22 -30.67 -9.97
C LYS A 295 -6.62 -31.25 -8.62
N GLY A 296 -7.92 -31.28 -8.36
CA GLY A 296 -8.47 -31.72 -7.11
C GLY A 296 -8.16 -30.84 -5.90
N ASN A 297 -8.39 -31.41 -4.72
CA ASN A 297 -8.17 -30.77 -3.41
C ASN A 297 -7.22 -31.59 -2.55
N PRO A 298 -5.95 -31.75 -2.97
CA PRO A 298 -4.97 -32.45 -2.15
C PRO A 298 -4.75 -31.70 -0.84
N VAL A 299 -4.80 -32.43 0.26
CA VAL A 299 -4.59 -31.91 1.60
C VAL A 299 -3.12 -32.10 1.94
N ALA A 300 -2.44 -31.03 2.34
CA ALA A 300 -1.06 -31.11 2.78
C ALA A 300 -0.94 -32.05 4.00
N PRO A 301 0.07 -32.94 4.04
CA PRO A 301 0.27 -33.81 5.20
C PRO A 301 0.54 -32.96 6.44
N ARG A 302 -0.24 -33.19 7.49
CA ARG A 302 -0.12 -32.45 8.75
C ARG A 302 1.15 -32.86 9.48
N ALA A 303 1.83 -31.88 10.06
CA ALA A 303 2.89 -32.14 11.01
C ALA A 303 2.33 -32.82 12.27
N ILE A 304 3.07 -33.81 12.78
CA ILE A 304 2.90 -34.29 14.15
C ILE A 304 3.98 -33.61 14.97
N VAL A 305 3.61 -33.01 16.10
CA VAL A 305 4.58 -32.44 17.04
C VAL A 305 5.53 -33.57 17.47
N PRO A 306 6.85 -33.43 17.27
CA PRO A 306 7.80 -34.47 17.68
C PRO A 306 7.69 -34.78 19.17
N THR A 307 7.84 -36.06 19.51
CA THR A 307 7.93 -36.54 20.89
C THR A 307 9.34 -37.01 21.18
N PHE A 308 9.72 -37.04 22.45
CA PHE A 308 10.99 -37.64 22.87
C PHE A 308 11.07 -39.11 22.41
N HIS A 309 12.26 -39.50 21.98
CA HIS A 309 12.61 -40.90 21.73
C HIS A 309 12.54 -41.72 23.02
N SER A 310 12.50 -43.05 22.89
CA SER A 310 12.45 -43.96 24.05
C SER A 310 13.67 -43.88 24.97
N ASP A 311 14.79 -43.33 24.48
CA ASP A 311 15.99 -43.07 25.26
C ASP A 311 15.97 -41.70 25.97
N GLY A 312 14.90 -40.92 25.78
CA GLY A 312 14.73 -39.58 26.35
C GLY A 312 15.43 -38.47 25.57
N SER A 313 15.88 -38.73 24.34
CA SER A 313 16.47 -37.73 23.46
C SER A 313 15.45 -37.04 22.53
N LEU A 314 15.75 -35.81 22.13
CA LEU A 314 15.06 -35.03 21.11
C LEU A 314 16.06 -34.04 20.50
N LYS A 315 16.17 -33.99 19.18
CA LYS A 315 17.11 -33.11 18.48
C LYS A 315 16.38 -32.02 17.69
N ILE A 316 16.75 -30.77 17.94
CA ILE A 316 16.23 -29.60 17.22
C ILE A 316 17.38 -28.95 16.43
N MET A 317 17.18 -28.72 15.14
CA MET A 317 18.09 -27.92 14.31
C MET A 317 17.49 -26.53 14.08
N GLN A 318 18.27 -25.50 14.37
CA GLN A 318 17.94 -24.13 14.01
C GLN A 318 18.58 -23.79 12.65
N ILE A 319 17.80 -23.13 11.80
CA ILE A 319 18.25 -22.55 10.53
C ILE A 319 17.86 -21.07 10.55
N ALA A 320 18.83 -20.16 10.53
CA ALA A 320 18.56 -18.73 10.57
C ALA A 320 18.94 -18.03 9.26
N ASP A 321 18.19 -16.98 8.92
CA ASP A 321 18.57 -15.98 7.93
C ASP A 321 18.83 -16.58 6.53
N LEU A 322 17.79 -17.19 5.94
CA LEU A 322 17.91 -17.78 4.60
C LEU A 322 18.04 -16.74 3.48
N HIS A 323 17.33 -15.62 3.58
CA HIS A 323 17.38 -14.54 2.59
C HIS A 323 17.15 -15.03 1.15
N TYR A 324 16.15 -15.88 0.93
CA TYR A 324 15.83 -16.38 -0.41
C TYR A 324 15.13 -15.32 -1.26
N SER A 325 15.41 -15.35 -2.56
CA SER A 325 14.84 -14.43 -3.56
C SER A 325 13.76 -15.14 -4.39
N VAL A 326 13.04 -14.41 -5.24
CA VAL A 326 12.12 -15.05 -6.21
C VAL A 326 12.91 -15.95 -7.16
N GLY A 327 13.94 -15.42 -7.81
CA GLY A 327 14.91 -16.20 -8.58
C GLY A 327 15.90 -16.97 -7.70
N THR A 328 17.01 -17.46 -8.26
CA THR A 328 17.95 -18.36 -7.58
C THR A 328 18.82 -17.71 -6.50
N GLY A 329 18.70 -16.40 -6.27
CA GLY A 329 19.55 -15.64 -5.36
C GLY A 329 21.01 -15.50 -5.84
N GLU A 330 21.68 -14.45 -5.38
CA GLU A 330 23.13 -14.28 -5.57
C GLU A 330 23.85 -14.64 -4.27
N CYS A 331 25.00 -15.29 -4.36
CA CYS A 331 25.81 -15.54 -3.18
C CYS A 331 26.41 -14.24 -2.65
N ARG A 332 26.34 -14.05 -1.34
CA ARG A 332 26.87 -12.88 -0.64
C ARG A 332 28.05 -13.27 0.22
N ASP A 333 29.07 -12.42 0.20
CA ASP A 333 30.19 -12.42 1.14
C ASP A 333 30.84 -13.80 1.37
N THR A 334 30.98 -14.60 0.31
CA THR A 334 31.60 -15.93 0.32
C THR A 334 32.76 -15.99 -0.67
N ASP A 335 33.76 -16.82 -0.36
CA ASP A 335 34.90 -17.13 -1.20
C ASP A 335 34.62 -18.24 -2.23
N ARG A 336 33.42 -18.84 -2.21
CA ARG A 336 33.02 -19.91 -3.11
C ARG A 336 32.82 -19.41 -4.54
N GLU A 337 33.74 -19.78 -5.43
CA GLU A 337 33.62 -19.49 -6.88
C GLU A 337 32.46 -20.27 -7.52
N GLY A 338 31.68 -19.61 -8.38
CA GLY A 338 30.57 -20.23 -9.11
C GLY A 338 29.33 -20.54 -8.26
N CYS A 339 29.26 -19.94 -7.07
CA CYS A 339 28.16 -20.11 -6.13
C CYS A 339 26.83 -19.52 -6.65
N ILE A 340 25.74 -20.26 -6.47
CA ILE A 340 24.35 -19.86 -6.71
C ILE A 340 23.62 -19.88 -5.36
N GLY A 341 23.16 -18.71 -4.89
CA GLY A 341 22.77 -18.48 -3.50
C GLY A 341 21.82 -19.53 -2.92
N ASP A 342 20.61 -19.61 -3.47
CA ASP A 342 19.56 -20.47 -2.92
C ASP A 342 19.86 -21.95 -3.16
N VAL A 343 20.46 -22.28 -4.31
CA VAL A 343 20.75 -23.67 -4.73
C VAL A 343 21.87 -24.28 -3.90
N ASP A 344 23.00 -23.58 -3.76
CA ASP A 344 24.09 -24.04 -2.90
C ASP A 344 23.63 -24.08 -1.45
N THR A 345 22.78 -23.13 -1.01
CA THR A 345 22.18 -23.15 0.32
C THR A 345 21.36 -24.41 0.56
N ALA A 346 20.42 -24.72 -0.34
CA ALA A 346 19.61 -25.92 -0.24
C ALA A 346 20.45 -27.20 -0.23
N THR A 347 21.56 -27.21 -0.98
CA THR A 347 22.48 -28.36 -1.08
C THR A 347 23.20 -28.62 0.24
N TRP A 348 23.83 -27.61 0.85
CA TRP A 348 24.54 -27.85 2.11
C TRP A 348 23.57 -28.08 3.28
N LEU A 349 22.38 -27.44 3.27
CA LEU A 349 21.33 -27.72 4.26
C LEU A 349 20.86 -29.17 4.17
N ALA A 350 20.70 -29.71 2.96
CA ALA A 350 20.40 -31.12 2.74
C ALA A 350 21.46 -32.04 3.36
N GLU A 351 22.76 -31.73 3.18
CA GLU A 351 23.87 -32.46 3.80
C GLU A 351 23.87 -32.36 5.33
N ALA A 352 23.58 -31.17 5.88
CA ALA A 352 23.48 -30.96 7.32
C ALA A 352 22.31 -31.74 7.93
N LEU A 353 21.14 -31.72 7.28
CA LEU A 353 19.95 -32.48 7.71
C LEU A 353 20.21 -33.99 7.71
N GLU A 354 20.91 -34.51 6.69
CA GLU A 354 21.27 -35.93 6.62
C GLU A 354 22.28 -36.35 7.68
N ALA A 355 23.24 -35.48 7.99
CA ALA A 355 24.25 -35.79 8.99
C ALA A 355 23.73 -35.69 10.42
N GLU A 356 22.89 -34.68 10.71
CA GLU A 356 22.39 -34.42 12.06
C GLU A 356 21.12 -35.19 12.38
N GLN A 357 20.27 -35.49 11.38
CA GLN A 357 18.96 -36.15 11.53
C GLN A 357 18.12 -35.53 12.68
N PRO A 358 17.73 -34.26 12.55
CA PRO A 358 16.91 -33.60 13.58
C PRO A 358 15.46 -34.11 13.58
N ASP A 359 14.84 -34.11 14.75
CA ASP A 359 13.42 -34.43 14.94
C ASP A 359 12.52 -33.22 14.64
N LEU A 360 13.07 -32.01 14.79
CA LEU A 360 12.40 -30.73 14.52
C LEU A 360 13.38 -29.75 13.88
N VAL A 361 12.92 -29.00 12.89
CA VAL A 361 13.65 -27.83 12.37
C VAL A 361 12.94 -26.54 12.74
N VAL A 362 13.69 -25.53 13.20
CA VAL A 362 13.18 -24.19 13.49
C VAL A 362 13.86 -23.17 12.58
N PHE A 363 13.07 -22.54 11.71
CA PHE A 363 13.50 -21.41 10.92
C PHE A 363 13.35 -20.11 11.72
N SER A 364 14.45 -19.47 12.10
CA SER A 364 14.45 -18.36 13.06
C SER A 364 14.37 -16.95 12.43
N GLY A 365 13.57 -16.79 11.38
CA GLY A 365 13.31 -15.51 10.70
C GLY A 365 14.22 -15.20 9.51
N ASP A 366 13.81 -14.19 8.72
CA ASP A 366 14.39 -13.76 7.46
C ASP A 366 14.50 -14.89 6.43
N GLN A 367 13.35 -15.52 6.14
CA GLN A 367 13.26 -16.49 5.06
C GLN A 367 13.33 -15.80 3.70
N LEU A 368 12.75 -14.60 3.61
CA LEU A 368 12.80 -13.73 2.46
C LEU A 368 14.01 -12.79 2.56
N ASN A 369 14.64 -12.50 1.42
CA ASN A 369 15.76 -11.57 1.33
C ASN A 369 15.38 -10.09 1.50
N GLY A 370 14.12 -9.76 1.20
CA GLY A 370 13.71 -8.37 0.97
C GLY A 370 14.43 -7.75 -0.23
N GLN A 371 14.68 -6.45 -0.13
CA GLN A 371 15.54 -5.66 -1.01
C GLN A 371 15.16 -5.76 -2.49
N GLU A 372 13.86 -5.74 -2.76
CA GLU A 372 13.26 -5.88 -4.09
C GLU A 372 13.45 -7.25 -4.77
N THR A 373 14.27 -8.15 -4.24
CA THR A 373 14.55 -9.48 -4.85
C THR A 373 13.52 -10.55 -4.46
N SER A 374 12.93 -10.43 -3.28
CA SER A 374 11.79 -11.25 -2.82
C SER A 374 10.47 -10.46 -2.97
N TYR A 375 10.21 -9.87 -4.14
CA TYR A 375 9.02 -9.04 -4.40
C TYR A 375 7.69 -9.82 -4.40
N ASP A 376 7.77 -11.14 -4.27
CA ASP A 376 6.63 -12.02 -4.12
C ASP A 376 6.92 -13.10 -3.07
N SER A 377 6.26 -13.02 -1.92
CA SER A 377 6.50 -13.92 -0.80
C SER A 377 6.12 -15.36 -1.10
N ARG A 378 5.02 -15.58 -1.83
CA ARG A 378 4.52 -16.92 -2.15
C ARG A 378 5.52 -17.75 -2.97
N SER A 379 6.26 -17.12 -3.88
CA SER A 379 7.31 -17.79 -4.68
C SER A 379 8.48 -18.24 -3.80
N VAL A 380 8.87 -17.42 -2.82
CA VAL A 380 9.92 -17.78 -1.85
C VAL A 380 9.44 -18.86 -0.88
N LEU A 381 8.22 -18.72 -0.35
CA LEU A 381 7.60 -19.68 0.55
C LEU A 381 7.43 -21.06 -0.09
N ALA A 382 7.25 -21.15 -1.40
CA ALA A 382 7.16 -22.41 -2.12
C ALA A 382 8.46 -23.25 -2.08
N LYS A 383 9.62 -22.62 -1.84
CA LYS A 383 10.92 -23.29 -1.99
C LYS A 383 11.80 -23.36 -0.74
N PHE A 384 11.74 -22.39 0.18
CA PHE A 384 12.72 -22.32 1.29
C PHE A 384 12.71 -23.56 2.21
N ALA A 385 11.52 -24.12 2.47
CA ALA A 385 11.34 -25.29 3.32
C ALA A 385 11.48 -26.63 2.55
N LYS A 386 11.78 -26.61 1.25
CA LYS A 386 11.89 -27.83 0.43
C LYS A 386 12.83 -28.88 1.04
N PRO A 387 14.04 -28.55 1.53
CA PRO A 387 14.96 -29.55 2.09
C PRO A 387 14.38 -30.35 3.27
N VAL A 388 13.54 -29.72 4.10
CA VAL A 388 12.91 -30.36 5.27
C VAL A 388 11.62 -31.07 4.89
N ILE A 389 10.86 -30.52 3.95
CA ILE A 389 9.61 -31.12 3.43
C ILE A 389 9.91 -32.44 2.72
N ASP A 390 10.92 -32.47 1.84
CA ASP A 390 11.30 -33.67 1.09
C ASP A 390 11.76 -34.81 2.03
N ARG A 391 12.29 -34.46 3.20
CA ARG A 391 12.71 -35.39 4.26
C ARG A 391 11.61 -35.73 5.27
N LYS A 392 10.41 -35.16 5.11
CA LYS A 392 9.27 -35.34 6.03
C LYS A 392 9.58 -34.92 7.47
N ILE A 393 10.48 -33.96 7.67
CA ILE A 393 10.86 -33.46 8.99
C ILE A 393 9.86 -32.37 9.40
N PRO A 394 9.21 -32.47 10.57
CA PRO A 394 8.39 -31.38 11.11
C PRO A 394 9.20 -30.11 11.28
N TRP A 395 8.61 -28.96 10.96
CA TRP A 395 9.30 -27.68 11.06
C TRP A 395 8.39 -26.54 11.50
N ALA A 396 8.97 -25.51 12.11
CA ALA A 396 8.29 -24.26 12.47
C ALA A 396 9.12 -23.07 11.97
N ALA A 397 8.46 -21.95 11.71
CA ALA A 397 9.11 -20.71 11.31
C ALA A 397 8.58 -19.52 12.12
N VAL A 398 9.49 -18.66 12.58
CA VAL A 398 9.17 -17.31 13.08
C VAL A 398 9.54 -16.29 12.01
N PHE A 399 8.94 -15.10 12.07
CA PHE A 399 9.23 -14.03 11.12
C PHE A 399 10.41 -13.17 11.55
N GLY A 400 11.18 -12.71 10.56
CA GLY A 400 12.19 -11.66 10.70
C GLY A 400 11.82 -10.36 10.02
N ASN A 401 12.68 -9.36 10.10
CA ASN A 401 12.40 -8.02 9.58
C ASN A 401 12.31 -7.98 8.06
N HIS A 402 13.07 -8.81 7.33
CA HIS A 402 13.00 -8.87 5.87
C HIS A 402 11.72 -9.58 5.37
N ASP A 403 11.10 -10.42 6.21
CA ASP A 403 9.82 -11.08 5.89
C ASP A 403 8.62 -10.11 5.86
N SER A 404 8.82 -8.80 6.09
CA SER A 404 7.76 -7.78 6.04
C SER A 404 7.98 -6.67 5.00
N GLU A 405 9.00 -6.80 4.14
CA GLU A 405 9.29 -5.74 3.15
C GLU A 405 8.27 -5.67 2.01
N ILE A 406 7.45 -6.71 1.84
CA ILE A 406 6.23 -6.65 1.03
C ILE A 406 5.10 -6.12 1.92
N LEU A 407 4.52 -4.98 1.53
CA LEU A 407 3.56 -4.27 2.37
C LEU A 407 2.32 -5.12 2.71
N GLY A 408 2.18 -5.46 4.00
CA GLY A 408 0.95 -6.02 4.57
C GLY A 408 0.71 -7.51 4.28
N ASP A 409 1.73 -8.26 3.89
CA ASP A 409 1.56 -9.65 3.46
C ASP A 409 1.82 -10.71 4.56
N ARG A 410 2.38 -10.33 5.72
CA ARG A 410 2.71 -11.26 6.82
C ARG A 410 1.53 -12.13 7.28
N GLU A 411 0.31 -11.59 7.29
CA GLU A 411 -0.91 -12.37 7.56
C GLU A 411 -1.16 -13.45 6.48
N ALA A 412 -0.94 -13.12 5.21
CA ALA A 412 -1.07 -14.07 4.11
C ALA A 412 0.06 -15.11 4.13
N GLN A 413 1.27 -14.69 4.51
CA GLN A 413 2.41 -15.59 4.69
C GLN A 413 2.15 -16.63 5.78
N ILE A 414 1.67 -16.25 6.97
CA ILE A 414 1.45 -17.22 8.05
C ILE A 414 0.32 -18.22 7.72
N LYS A 415 -0.72 -17.77 6.99
CA LYS A 415 -1.75 -18.66 6.45
C LYS A 415 -1.17 -19.63 5.41
N THR A 416 -0.22 -19.17 4.60
CA THR A 416 0.48 -20.01 3.63
C THR A 416 1.35 -21.05 4.36
N LEU A 417 2.19 -20.62 5.30
CA LEU A 417 3.04 -21.48 6.13
C LEU A 417 2.23 -22.54 6.88
N GLN A 418 1.09 -22.19 7.47
CA GLN A 418 0.22 -23.13 8.17
C GLN A 418 -0.30 -24.27 7.28
N ASN A 419 -0.48 -24.00 5.99
CA ASN A 419 -1.00 -24.96 5.01
C ASN A 419 0.10 -25.72 4.25
N MET A 420 1.37 -25.54 4.64
CA MET A 420 2.49 -26.28 4.03
C MET A 420 2.67 -27.67 4.65
N PRO A 421 3.17 -28.66 3.87
CA PRO A 421 3.51 -29.99 4.38
C PRO A 421 4.44 -29.93 5.59
N TYR A 422 4.10 -30.69 6.64
CA TYR A 422 4.91 -30.83 7.86
C TYR A 422 5.20 -29.52 8.62
N SER A 423 4.46 -28.45 8.35
CA SER A 423 4.54 -27.19 9.09
C SER A 423 3.80 -27.26 10.42
N LEU A 424 4.43 -26.73 11.47
CA LEU A 424 3.88 -26.50 12.80
C LEU A 424 3.50 -25.03 13.03
N SER A 425 3.80 -24.14 12.08
CA SER A 425 3.51 -22.70 12.19
C SER A 425 2.01 -22.44 12.27
N ARG A 426 1.60 -21.52 13.15
CA ARG A 426 0.20 -21.14 13.38
C ARG A 426 0.06 -19.63 13.42
N PRO A 427 -1.07 -19.05 13.00
CA PRO A 427 -1.27 -17.59 12.99
C PRO A 427 -1.13 -16.92 14.36
N GLY A 428 -1.40 -17.66 15.44
CA GLY A 428 -1.45 -17.12 16.80
C GLY A 428 -2.79 -16.43 17.12
N PRO A 429 -2.97 -15.94 18.36
CA PRO A 429 -4.19 -15.24 18.76
C PRO A 429 -4.35 -13.90 18.05
N LYS A 430 -5.58 -13.55 17.63
CA LYS A 430 -5.87 -12.31 16.88
C LYS A 430 -5.65 -11.02 17.68
N ASP A 431 -5.74 -11.10 19.00
CA ASP A 431 -5.70 -9.94 19.90
C ASP A 431 -4.28 -9.70 20.47
N VAL A 432 -3.28 -10.44 19.98
CA VAL A 432 -1.88 -10.34 20.39
C VAL A 432 -1.08 -9.75 19.23
N ASP A 433 -0.21 -8.78 19.51
CA ASP A 433 0.61 -8.15 18.48
C ASP A 433 1.55 -9.16 17.80
N GLY A 434 1.68 -9.07 16.49
CA GLY A 434 2.53 -9.94 15.67
C GLY A 434 1.80 -11.17 15.15
N PHE A 435 2.43 -11.88 14.22
CA PHE A 435 1.88 -13.08 13.59
C PHE A 435 2.79 -14.28 13.86
N GLY A 436 2.22 -15.46 14.08
CA GLY A 436 3.05 -16.65 14.34
C GLY A 436 3.27 -16.95 15.83
N ASN A 437 2.80 -16.08 16.74
CA ASN A 437 2.93 -16.28 18.18
C ASN A 437 2.22 -17.58 18.60
N CYS A 438 2.98 -18.62 18.99
CA CYS A 438 2.40 -19.89 19.40
C CYS A 438 3.31 -20.67 20.34
N GLU A 439 2.72 -21.57 21.11
CA GLU A 439 3.42 -22.57 21.89
C GLU A 439 3.21 -23.99 21.34
N SER A 440 4.23 -24.83 21.48
CA SER A 440 4.14 -26.27 21.28
C SER A 440 4.47 -26.98 22.59
N ARG A 441 3.45 -27.59 23.20
CA ARG A 441 3.57 -28.30 24.48
C ARG A 441 3.86 -29.77 24.19
N MET A 442 5.11 -30.18 24.36
CA MET A 442 5.42 -31.59 24.51
C MET A 442 5.13 -31.96 25.97
N HIS A 443 4.73 -33.21 26.24
CA HIS A 443 4.31 -33.63 27.59
C HIS A 443 5.33 -33.29 28.70
N VAL A 444 6.62 -33.22 28.36
CA VAL A 444 7.75 -33.00 29.28
C VAL A 444 8.68 -31.85 28.86
N PHE A 445 8.32 -31.05 27.83
CA PHE A 445 9.11 -29.90 27.36
C PHE A 445 8.24 -28.88 26.60
N THR A 446 8.52 -27.58 26.71
CA THR A 446 7.72 -26.55 26.03
C THR A 446 8.56 -25.74 25.03
N LEU A 447 8.02 -25.50 23.83
CA LEU A 447 8.62 -24.62 22.83
C LEU A 447 7.74 -23.38 22.65
N TYR A 448 8.36 -22.20 22.63
CA TYR A 448 7.70 -20.92 22.38
C TYR A 448 8.24 -20.28 21.10
N PHE A 449 7.34 -19.80 20.25
CA PHE A 449 7.67 -19.09 19.01
C PHE A 449 6.99 -17.72 19.05
N LEU A 450 7.78 -16.65 18.99
CA LEU A 450 7.29 -15.28 19.07
C LEU A 450 7.71 -14.46 17.86
N ASP A 451 6.85 -13.52 17.49
CA ASP A 451 7.13 -12.51 16.48
C ASP A 451 7.79 -11.28 17.11
N SER A 452 9.05 -11.03 16.80
CA SER A 452 9.78 -9.83 17.24
C SER A 452 9.49 -8.59 16.38
N HIS A 453 8.58 -8.68 15.41
CA HIS A 453 8.19 -7.63 14.45
C HIS A 453 9.28 -7.34 13.40
N ASP A 454 9.20 -6.18 12.76
CA ASP A 454 10.07 -5.73 11.67
C ASP A 454 10.75 -4.38 11.99
N TYR A 455 10.17 -3.28 11.53
CA TYR A 455 10.68 -1.93 11.64
C TYR A 455 9.60 -1.01 12.23
N GLN A 456 10.01 -0.10 13.10
CA GLN A 456 9.09 0.88 13.66
C GLN A 456 8.52 1.79 12.57
N LYS A 457 7.28 2.24 12.76
CA LYS A 457 6.64 3.20 11.86
C LYS A 457 7.51 4.45 11.69
N ARG A 458 7.87 4.73 10.44
CA ARG A 458 8.68 5.89 10.07
C ARG A 458 7.96 7.19 10.48
N LYS A 459 8.55 7.96 11.39
CA LYS A 459 8.01 9.26 11.85
C LYS A 459 8.20 10.38 10.82
N LEU A 460 9.32 10.36 10.08
CA LEU A 460 9.65 11.39 9.08
C LEU A 460 10.11 10.73 7.76
N PRO A 461 9.77 11.28 6.58
CA PRO A 461 10.08 10.65 5.28
C PRO A 461 11.55 10.30 5.02
N TRP A 462 12.49 10.95 5.71
CA TRP A 462 13.93 10.81 5.53
C TRP A 462 14.64 10.04 6.66
N SER A 463 13.94 9.68 7.75
CA SER A 463 14.54 8.89 8.83
C SER A 463 14.51 7.41 8.47
N LYS A 464 15.64 6.70 8.64
CA LYS A 464 15.63 5.24 8.66
C LYS A 464 14.81 4.78 9.87
N PRO A 465 13.86 3.85 9.71
CA PRO A 465 13.16 3.30 10.87
C PRO A 465 14.11 2.39 11.66
N ASP A 466 14.04 2.46 12.98
CA ASP A 466 14.72 1.51 13.87
C ASP A 466 14.00 0.16 13.86
N TYR A 467 14.68 -0.90 14.28
CA TYR A 467 14.05 -2.20 14.51
C TYR A 467 12.92 -2.10 15.52
N ASP A 468 11.87 -2.88 15.28
CA ASP A 468 10.77 -2.98 16.22
C ASP A 468 11.06 -4.03 17.32
N TYR A 469 10.15 -4.17 18.29
CA TYR A 469 10.36 -4.94 19.52
C TYR A 469 9.07 -5.62 19.99
N ILE A 470 9.24 -6.70 20.77
CA ILE A 470 8.14 -7.47 21.38
C ILE A 470 7.25 -6.56 22.25
N LYS A 471 5.93 -6.62 22.05
CA LYS A 471 4.94 -5.74 22.68
C LYS A 471 4.46 -6.25 24.04
N THR A 472 3.83 -5.37 24.81
CA THR A 472 3.22 -5.71 26.09
C THR A 472 2.11 -6.76 25.96
N SER A 473 1.33 -6.74 24.88
CA SER A 473 0.32 -7.78 24.60
C SER A 473 0.93 -9.18 24.52
N GLN A 474 2.12 -9.31 23.93
CA GLN A 474 2.87 -10.56 23.85
C GLN A 474 3.44 -10.99 25.21
N ILE A 475 3.84 -10.04 26.07
CA ILE A 475 4.22 -10.32 27.47
C ILE A 475 3.04 -10.94 28.22
N ASP A 476 1.87 -10.32 28.14
CA ASP A 476 0.68 -10.76 28.86
C ASP A 476 0.18 -12.11 28.33
N TRP A 477 0.21 -12.30 27.01
CA TRP A 477 -0.08 -13.57 26.37
C TRP A 477 0.88 -14.68 26.86
N TYR A 478 2.19 -14.45 26.81
CA TYR A 478 3.18 -15.44 27.26
C TYR A 478 2.99 -15.81 28.73
N ARG A 479 2.80 -14.82 29.61
CA ARG A 479 2.55 -15.07 31.05
C ARG A 479 1.29 -15.91 31.27
N ASN A 480 0.23 -15.66 30.49
CA ASN A 480 -1.01 -16.43 30.55
C ASN A 480 -0.81 -17.88 30.03
N VAL A 481 -0.05 -18.05 28.95
CA VAL A 481 0.31 -19.39 28.45
C VAL A 481 1.14 -20.14 29.48
N SER A 482 2.20 -19.52 30.01
CA SER A 482 3.07 -20.12 31.03
C SER A 482 2.30 -20.48 32.30
N SER A 483 1.39 -19.63 32.79
CA SER A 483 0.59 -19.94 33.99
C SER A 483 -0.36 -21.13 33.78
N SER A 484 -0.77 -21.40 32.55
CA SER A 484 -1.60 -22.56 32.21
C SER A 484 -0.83 -23.90 32.21
N ILE A 485 0.50 -23.86 32.23
CA ILE A 485 1.35 -25.06 32.21
C ILE A 485 1.45 -25.65 33.61
N LYS A 486 1.05 -26.92 33.73
CA LYS A 486 1.03 -27.63 35.01
C LYS A 486 2.44 -28.11 35.38
N PRO A 487 2.85 -27.96 36.65
CA PRO A 487 4.05 -28.61 37.17
C PRO A 487 3.99 -30.14 37.03
N ILE A 488 5.12 -30.74 36.65
CA ILE A 488 5.34 -32.18 36.60
C ILE A 488 6.41 -32.59 37.62
N GLN A 489 6.53 -33.88 37.88
CA GLN A 489 7.61 -34.41 38.72
C GLN A 489 8.93 -34.34 37.94
N ARG A 490 9.91 -33.64 38.49
CA ARG A 490 11.25 -33.46 37.89
C ARG A 490 12.36 -33.94 38.85
N PRO A 491 13.44 -34.57 38.36
CA PRO A 491 13.65 -34.99 36.97
C PRO A 491 12.61 -36.04 36.53
N PHE A 492 12.14 -35.93 35.28
CA PHE A 492 11.13 -36.83 34.75
C PHE A 492 11.70 -38.24 34.54
N THR A 493 10.96 -39.25 34.96
CA THR A 493 11.31 -40.66 34.77
C THR A 493 10.08 -41.43 34.31
N PRO A 494 10.13 -42.09 33.14
CA PRO A 494 8.98 -42.84 32.63
C PRO A 494 8.56 -43.96 33.60
N ASP A 495 7.28 -44.01 33.96
CA ASP A 495 6.74 -45.04 34.87
C ASP A 495 6.34 -46.35 34.15
N GLY A 496 6.41 -46.35 32.82
CA GLY A 496 6.23 -47.51 31.95
C GLY A 496 4.79 -48.01 31.84
N THR A 497 3.79 -47.33 32.42
CA THR A 497 2.39 -47.81 32.35
C THR A 497 1.30 -46.74 32.21
N SER A 498 1.58 -45.44 32.36
CA SER A 498 0.48 -44.43 32.32
C SER A 498 0.78 -43.06 31.71
N ASP A 499 2.03 -42.66 31.58
CA ASP A 499 2.44 -41.27 31.29
C ASP A 499 2.65 -40.95 29.80
N LEU A 500 3.10 -41.93 29.00
CA LEU A 500 3.52 -41.74 27.60
C LEU A 500 2.89 -42.77 26.65
N GLY A 501 1.55 -42.89 26.63
CA GLY A 501 0.79 -43.93 25.90
C GLY A 501 1.34 -44.35 24.51
N GLY A 502 1.17 -45.62 24.15
CA GLY A 502 1.51 -46.17 22.81
C GLY A 502 2.99 -46.39 22.49
N ILE A 503 3.91 -45.64 23.12
CA ILE A 503 5.35 -45.64 22.78
C ILE A 503 6.08 -46.93 23.25
N TRP A 504 5.47 -47.72 24.15
CA TRP A 504 6.12 -48.88 24.77
C TRP A 504 5.58 -50.23 24.28
N PRO A 505 6.40 -51.09 23.63
CA PRO A 505 6.09 -52.51 23.56
C PRO A 505 6.11 -53.10 24.97
N ARG A 506 5.07 -53.87 25.32
CA ARG A 506 4.91 -54.56 26.63
C ARG A 506 6.04 -55.55 26.91
N ARG A 507 7.26 -55.09 27.23
CA ARG A 507 8.31 -55.82 27.97
C ARG A 507 9.61 -55.02 28.07
N SER A 508 9.73 -54.20 29.10
CA SER A 508 11.01 -53.90 29.74
C SER A 508 10.78 -53.08 31.00
N GLN A 509 10.79 -53.73 32.17
CA GLN A 509 10.97 -53.03 33.45
C GLN A 509 12.44 -52.65 33.58
N PRO A 510 12.80 -51.36 33.77
CA PRO A 510 14.10 -51.01 34.27
C PRO A 510 14.17 -51.24 35.77
N SER A 511 15.27 -51.85 36.20
CA SER A 511 15.64 -52.05 37.60
C SER A 511 15.84 -50.72 38.33
N ARG A 512 15.22 -50.59 39.51
CA ARG A 512 15.42 -49.58 40.57
C ARG A 512 16.65 -48.68 40.38
N LEU A 513 16.42 -47.42 39.99
CA LEU A 513 17.39 -46.34 40.03
C LEU A 513 17.33 -45.59 41.38
N PRO A 514 18.39 -44.85 41.76
CA PRO A 514 18.56 -44.27 43.09
C PRO A 514 17.57 -43.12 43.35
N ARG A 515 17.28 -42.89 44.63
CA ARG A 515 16.36 -41.88 45.15
C ARG A 515 16.90 -40.46 44.88
N ALA A 516 16.64 -39.92 43.70
CA ALA A 516 16.75 -38.49 43.43
C ALA A 516 15.64 -37.75 44.21
N GLU A 517 15.94 -36.57 44.76
CA GLU A 517 14.90 -35.70 45.30
C GLU A 517 14.03 -35.21 44.15
N HIS A 518 12.77 -35.64 44.11
CA HIS A 518 11.83 -35.21 43.08
C HIS A 518 11.11 -33.94 43.54
N THR A 519 11.07 -32.92 42.67
CA THR A 519 10.35 -31.66 42.90
C THR A 519 9.22 -31.50 41.89
N MET A 520 8.16 -30.79 42.28
CA MET A 520 7.10 -30.40 41.35
C MET A 520 7.50 -29.08 40.69
N ALA A 521 7.81 -29.12 39.40
CA ALA A 521 8.18 -27.94 38.63
C ALA A 521 7.65 -28.07 37.19
N LYS A 522 7.37 -26.93 36.53
CA LYS A 522 6.99 -26.90 35.12
C LYS A 522 8.08 -27.54 34.25
N PRO A 523 7.71 -28.13 33.10
CA PRO A 523 8.67 -28.56 32.10
C PRO A 523 9.67 -27.46 31.74
N ASN A 524 10.90 -27.85 31.42
CA ASN A 524 11.86 -26.94 30.81
C ASN A 524 11.31 -26.42 29.48
N ALA A 525 11.63 -25.17 29.15
CA ALA A 525 11.17 -24.56 27.91
C ALA A 525 12.28 -23.87 27.12
N MET A 526 12.06 -23.68 25.82
CA MET A 526 12.91 -22.87 24.93
C MET A 526 12.07 -21.89 24.14
N MET A 527 12.67 -20.78 23.72
CA MET A 527 11.97 -19.73 23.00
C MET A 527 12.78 -19.24 21.79
N TRP A 528 12.08 -19.00 20.68
CA TRP A 528 12.63 -18.45 19.45
C TRP A 528 11.91 -17.15 19.06
N PHE A 529 12.68 -16.17 18.64
CA PHE A 529 12.25 -14.96 17.96
C PHE A 529 13.45 -14.36 17.22
N HIS A 530 13.20 -13.55 16.20
CA HIS A 530 14.24 -13.20 15.25
C HIS A 530 15.17 -12.07 15.74
N ILE A 531 14.61 -10.87 15.97
CA ILE A 531 15.35 -9.69 16.42
C ILE A 531 15.69 -9.87 17.91
N PRO A 532 16.97 -9.82 18.32
CA PRO A 532 17.38 -10.08 19.68
C PRO A 532 16.89 -9.02 20.67
N LEU A 533 16.71 -9.44 21.93
CA LEU A 533 16.48 -8.52 23.03
C LEU A 533 17.77 -7.72 23.33
N PRO A 534 17.67 -6.47 23.82
CA PRO A 534 18.85 -5.71 24.24
C PRO A 534 19.71 -6.45 25.28
N GLU A 535 19.07 -7.24 26.14
CA GLU A 535 19.75 -8.07 27.15
C GLU A 535 20.69 -9.13 26.54
N ALA A 536 20.52 -9.51 25.27
CA ALA A 536 21.46 -10.38 24.53
C ALA A 536 22.88 -9.79 24.45
N TYR A 537 23.01 -8.48 24.59
CA TYR A 537 24.29 -7.77 24.56
C TYR A 537 24.81 -7.38 25.94
N ALA A 538 24.05 -7.56 27.03
CA ALA A 538 24.48 -7.26 28.40
C ALA A 538 25.62 -8.18 28.88
N PRO A 539 26.52 -7.77 29.79
CA PRO A 539 27.71 -8.53 30.19
C PRO A 539 27.43 -10.00 30.55
N ALA A 540 28.39 -10.89 30.23
CA ALA A 540 28.21 -12.31 30.48
C ALA A 540 28.46 -12.61 31.96
N ASP A 541 27.71 -13.55 32.51
CA ASP A 541 28.00 -14.06 33.85
C ASP A 541 29.38 -14.72 33.87
N SER A 542 30.11 -14.57 34.98
CA SER A 542 31.41 -15.21 35.17
C SER A 542 31.35 -16.25 36.27
N THR A 543 32.13 -17.32 36.10
CA THR A 543 32.27 -18.40 37.08
C THR A 543 33.70 -18.48 37.56
N LEU A 544 33.90 -18.93 38.80
CA LEU A 544 35.23 -19.10 39.41
C LEU A 544 36.11 -20.08 38.63
N ASP A 545 35.50 -21.07 37.96
CA ASP A 545 36.21 -22.20 37.34
C ASP A 545 36.29 -22.14 35.79
N SER A 546 35.34 -21.48 35.11
CA SER A 546 35.23 -21.47 33.63
C SER A 546 35.41 -20.08 32.98
N GLY A 547 35.61 -19.01 33.75
CA GLY A 547 35.70 -17.65 33.19
C GLY A 547 34.32 -17.08 32.83
N GLU A 548 34.28 -16.13 31.89
CA GLU A 548 33.04 -15.58 31.32
C GLU A 548 32.30 -16.66 30.53
N LEU A 549 31.01 -16.84 30.81
CA LEU A 549 30.14 -17.81 30.15
C LEU A 549 29.62 -17.23 28.83
N ASP A 550 30.54 -17.14 27.89
CA ASP A 550 30.36 -16.58 26.57
C ASP A 550 31.14 -17.41 25.54
N VAL A 551 30.41 -18.15 24.69
CA VAL A 551 31.01 -19.12 23.75
C VAL A 551 30.55 -18.80 22.32
N GLY A 552 31.50 -18.66 21.41
CA GLY A 552 31.26 -18.34 20.00
C GLY A 552 31.83 -16.99 19.59
N SER A 553 31.37 -16.46 18.46
CA SER A 553 31.88 -15.24 17.85
C SER A 553 30.77 -14.20 17.67
N GLN A 554 31.14 -12.93 17.84
CA GLN A 554 30.31 -11.80 17.49
C GLN A 554 31.15 -10.83 16.65
N ILE A 555 30.86 -10.79 15.36
CA ILE A 555 31.47 -9.82 14.44
C ILE A 555 30.52 -8.64 14.21
N ASP A 556 29.21 -8.88 14.23
CA ASP A 556 28.20 -7.82 14.09
C ASP A 556 28.13 -6.92 15.33
N GLY A 557 27.62 -5.72 15.10
CA GLY A 557 27.24 -4.80 16.16
C GLY A 557 26.00 -5.25 16.93
N ASP A 558 25.47 -4.34 17.75
CA ASP A 558 24.19 -4.54 18.43
C ASP A 558 23.05 -4.50 17.40
N GLY A 559 22.41 -5.66 17.18
CA GLY A 559 21.24 -5.82 16.31
C GLY A 559 19.91 -5.76 17.06
N SER A 560 19.90 -5.40 18.35
CA SER A 560 18.66 -5.25 19.11
C SER A 560 17.93 -3.95 18.77
N SER A 561 16.64 -3.91 19.11
CA SER A 561 15.88 -2.66 19.04
C SER A 561 16.38 -1.66 20.09
N PRO A 562 16.50 -0.35 19.76
CA PRO A 562 16.78 0.68 20.76
C PRO A 562 15.61 0.87 21.75
N ARG A 563 14.49 0.17 21.57
CA ARG A 563 13.36 0.14 22.49
C ARG A 563 13.19 -1.24 23.08
N ASN A 564 12.75 -1.27 24.34
CA ASN A 564 12.53 -2.50 25.08
C ASN A 564 11.21 -2.40 25.85
N SER A 565 10.37 -3.42 25.77
CA SER A 565 9.17 -3.56 26.61
C SER A 565 9.49 -4.12 28.01
N GLY A 566 10.76 -4.47 28.24
CA GLY A 566 11.23 -5.21 29.39
C GLY A 566 10.84 -6.69 29.33
N PHE A 567 10.63 -7.26 28.13
CA PHE A 567 10.18 -8.65 27.95
C PHE A 567 11.03 -9.65 28.75
N PHE A 568 12.35 -9.46 28.81
CA PHE A 568 13.24 -10.33 29.58
C PHE A 568 12.90 -10.35 31.09
N TYR A 569 12.84 -9.19 31.74
CA TYR A 569 12.56 -9.12 33.17
C TYR A 569 11.08 -9.31 33.51
N ASN A 570 10.20 -8.69 32.72
CA ASN A 570 8.77 -8.71 32.95
C ASN A 570 8.16 -10.05 32.55
N ALA A 571 8.58 -10.70 31.48
CA ALA A 571 8.00 -11.95 31.02
C ALA A 571 8.81 -13.16 31.52
N ILE A 572 10.06 -13.28 31.06
CA ILE A 572 10.88 -14.48 31.24
C ILE A 572 11.25 -14.69 32.71
N LYS A 573 11.89 -13.71 33.35
CA LYS A 573 12.31 -13.81 34.76
C LYS A 573 11.13 -13.84 35.74
N ALA A 574 9.97 -13.32 35.35
CA ALA A 574 8.77 -13.35 36.18
C ALA A 574 8.01 -14.68 36.13
N SER A 575 8.21 -15.49 35.08
CA SER A 575 7.47 -16.74 34.85
C SER A 575 8.26 -17.93 35.41
N MET A 576 7.90 -18.31 36.63
CA MET A 576 8.65 -19.32 37.39
C MET A 576 8.19 -20.75 37.07
N GLU A 577 9.11 -21.72 37.22
CA GLU A 577 8.83 -23.14 37.09
C GLU A 577 8.10 -23.72 38.33
N SER A 578 8.15 -23.06 39.50
CA SER A 578 7.39 -23.49 40.69
C SER A 578 6.84 -22.29 41.48
N GLU A 579 5.61 -22.43 41.99
CA GLU A 579 4.93 -21.39 42.78
C GLU A 579 5.24 -21.48 44.29
N GLU A 580 5.75 -22.62 44.79
CA GLU A 580 5.94 -22.94 46.22
C GLU A 580 7.22 -22.32 46.85
N GLY A 581 7.38 -21.01 46.69
CA GLY A 581 8.52 -20.23 47.16
C GLY A 581 8.25 -19.27 48.32
N GLU A 582 7.32 -19.54 49.24
CA GLU A 582 7.24 -18.78 50.51
C GLU A 582 8.33 -19.25 51.49
N GLY A 583 9.56 -18.77 51.29
CA GLY A 583 10.67 -18.97 52.21
C GLY A 583 11.94 -18.22 51.78
N ALA A 584 12.60 -17.53 52.71
CA ALA A 584 13.72 -16.61 52.47
C ALA A 584 15.01 -17.23 51.88
N TRP A 585 15.01 -18.50 51.48
CA TRP A 585 16.21 -19.25 51.07
C TRP A 585 16.03 -20.20 49.87
N LYS A 586 14.89 -20.19 49.15
CA LYS A 586 14.73 -20.96 47.89
C LYS A 586 14.97 -20.05 46.68
N THR A 587 15.88 -20.43 45.80
CA THR A 587 16.16 -19.78 44.50
C THR A 587 14.91 -19.81 43.63
N LYS A 588 14.38 -18.65 43.24
CA LYS A 588 13.15 -18.51 42.43
C LYS A 588 13.46 -18.82 40.97
N THR A 589 12.96 -19.91 40.39
CA THR A 589 13.45 -20.42 39.10
C THR A 589 12.63 -20.16 37.84
N ALA A 590 13.20 -19.68 36.71
CA ALA A 590 12.45 -19.30 35.50
C ALA A 590 12.19 -20.53 34.61
N GLU A 591 11.03 -20.62 33.96
CA GLU A 591 10.63 -21.78 33.15
C GLU A 591 11.43 -21.93 31.84
N VAL A 592 11.53 -20.85 31.05
CA VAL A 592 12.28 -20.82 29.79
C VAL A 592 13.76 -20.89 30.10
N LYS A 593 14.48 -21.74 29.36
CA LYS A 593 15.87 -22.11 29.63
C LYS A 593 16.87 -21.61 28.59
N VAL A 594 16.42 -21.39 27.36
CA VAL A 594 17.22 -20.91 26.22
C VAL A 594 16.37 -19.94 25.41
N LEU A 595 16.96 -18.80 25.05
CA LEU A 595 16.44 -17.84 24.08
C LEU A 595 17.32 -17.92 22.83
N SER A 596 16.70 -18.18 21.70
CA SER A 596 17.38 -18.38 20.42
C SER A 596 16.97 -17.31 19.42
N HIS A 597 17.97 -16.75 18.74
CA HIS A 597 17.84 -15.61 17.83
C HIS A 597 18.46 -15.89 16.45
N GLY A 598 17.95 -15.19 15.44
CA GLY A 598 18.59 -15.02 14.12
C GLY A 598 19.16 -13.60 14.01
N HIS A 599 18.89 -12.93 12.89
CA HIS A 599 19.06 -11.48 12.65
C HIS A 599 20.51 -10.98 12.53
N CYS A 600 21.41 -11.49 13.36
CA CYS A 600 22.83 -11.16 13.34
C CYS A 600 23.61 -12.28 12.67
N HIS A 601 23.87 -12.11 11.39
CA HIS A 601 24.36 -13.16 10.50
C HIS A 601 25.80 -13.61 10.79
N LEU A 602 26.63 -12.72 11.32
CA LEU A 602 28.03 -12.97 11.69
C LEU A 602 28.19 -13.06 13.20
N THR A 603 27.10 -13.39 13.89
CA THR A 603 27.06 -13.61 15.33
C THR A 603 26.47 -14.99 15.57
N ASP A 604 27.26 -15.89 16.16
CA ASP A 604 26.84 -17.24 16.54
C ASP A 604 27.16 -17.52 18.02
N ARG A 605 27.27 -16.43 18.76
CA ARG A 605 27.61 -16.40 20.17
C ARG A 605 26.46 -16.95 21.00
N CYS A 606 26.77 -17.72 22.03
CA CYS A 606 25.83 -18.09 23.06
C CYS A 606 26.38 -17.77 24.45
N ARG A 607 25.60 -16.99 25.22
CA ARG A 607 26.04 -16.41 26.49
C ARG A 607 25.03 -16.58 27.61
N ARG A 608 25.52 -16.49 28.85
CA ARG A 608 24.72 -16.36 30.08
C ARG A 608 24.57 -14.90 30.49
N VAL A 609 23.38 -14.43 30.84
CA VAL A 609 23.14 -13.05 31.33
C VAL A 609 22.19 -13.05 32.54
N ASP A 610 22.64 -12.59 33.72
CA ASP A 610 21.85 -12.38 34.95
C ASP A 610 21.32 -13.67 35.62
N GLY A 611 22.25 -14.52 36.06
CA GLY A 611 21.93 -15.71 36.87
C GLY A 611 21.36 -16.87 36.07
N ILE A 612 21.60 -16.84 34.76
CA ILE A 612 20.76 -17.53 33.77
C ILE A 612 21.32 -18.86 33.24
N TRP A 613 22.17 -19.54 34.02
CA TRP A 613 22.58 -20.96 33.89
C TRP A 613 22.55 -21.67 35.27
N GLN A 614 21.32 -21.98 35.68
CA GLN A 614 20.92 -22.62 36.93
C GLN A 614 21.09 -21.77 38.21
N ALA A 615 20.07 -21.65 39.04
CA ALA A 615 18.77 -22.32 38.99
C ALA A 615 17.80 -21.72 37.92
N LEU A 616 18.25 -20.73 37.12
CA LEU A 616 17.39 -19.80 36.35
C LEU A 616 17.78 -19.47 34.92
N SER A 617 18.42 -20.39 34.22
CA SER A 617 18.24 -20.64 32.78
C SER A 617 17.59 -19.58 31.85
N SER A 618 18.32 -19.04 30.89
CA SER A 618 17.89 -18.41 29.61
C SER A 618 19.15 -18.11 28.78
N ALA A 619 19.85 -19.14 28.30
CA ALA A 619 21.04 -18.92 27.47
C ALA A 619 20.63 -18.19 26.19
N MET A 620 21.24 -17.03 25.92
CA MET A 620 20.95 -16.22 24.74
C MET A 620 21.89 -16.67 23.63
N CYS A 621 21.39 -17.49 22.72
CA CYS A 621 22.17 -18.04 21.61
C CYS A 621 21.74 -17.41 20.28
N PHE A 622 22.71 -17.00 19.48
CA PHE A 622 22.52 -16.69 18.06
C PHE A 622 22.91 -17.89 17.20
N ASP A 623 22.26 -18.09 16.05
CA ASP A 623 22.61 -19.19 15.13
C ASP A 623 23.92 -18.93 14.38
N GLY A 624 24.08 -17.70 13.86
CA GLY A 624 24.95 -17.40 12.74
C GLY A 624 24.23 -17.69 11.40
N GLY A 625 24.59 -16.97 10.34
CA GLY A 625 23.91 -17.05 9.06
C GLY A 625 24.05 -18.42 8.41
N SER A 626 22.93 -19.07 8.13
CA SER A 626 22.89 -20.37 7.46
C SER A 626 23.09 -20.22 5.95
N SER A 627 22.58 -19.18 5.31
CA SER A 627 22.48 -19.17 3.84
C SER A 627 23.62 -18.47 3.11
N PHE A 628 24.00 -19.01 1.95
CA PHE A 628 24.86 -18.32 0.99
C PHE A 628 24.19 -17.11 0.34
N SER A 629 22.84 -17.05 0.30
CA SER A 629 22.08 -15.86 -0.13
C SER A 629 22.01 -14.78 0.95
N GLY A 630 22.23 -15.14 2.22
CA GLY A 630 22.25 -14.20 3.35
C GLY A 630 23.58 -13.48 3.53
N TYR A 631 23.59 -12.35 4.24
CA TYR A 631 24.85 -11.64 4.57
C TYR A 631 25.84 -12.58 5.25
N GLY A 632 27.12 -12.41 4.96
CA GLY A 632 28.17 -13.31 5.43
C GLY A 632 29.54 -12.65 5.47
N GLN A 633 30.58 -13.48 5.60
CA GLN A 633 31.97 -13.07 5.51
C GLN A 633 32.82 -14.29 5.15
N ALA A 634 33.86 -14.11 4.35
CA ALA A 634 34.67 -15.22 3.82
C ALA A 634 35.38 -16.07 4.89
N ASP A 635 35.66 -15.50 6.07
CA ASP A 635 36.25 -16.18 7.23
C ASP A 635 35.20 -16.66 8.25
N PHE A 636 33.91 -16.55 7.92
CA PHE A 636 32.80 -17.01 8.74
C PHE A 636 31.95 -18.02 7.94
N ASP A 637 32.29 -19.30 8.08
CA ASP A 637 31.55 -20.41 7.44
C ASP A 637 30.05 -20.33 7.75
N ARG A 638 29.22 -20.65 6.74
CA ARG A 638 27.78 -20.86 6.93
C ARG A 638 27.55 -21.97 7.96
N ARG A 639 26.58 -21.83 8.84
CA ARG A 639 26.37 -22.77 9.96
C ARG A 639 24.92 -22.90 10.37
N VAL A 640 24.59 -24.05 10.96
CA VAL A 640 23.35 -24.27 11.72
C VAL A 640 23.70 -24.55 13.18
N ARG A 641 22.81 -24.18 14.10
CA ARG A 641 22.89 -24.57 15.51
C ARG A 641 22.04 -25.79 15.78
N ILE A 642 22.62 -26.73 16.50
CA ILE A 642 21.94 -27.93 16.99
C ILE A 642 21.68 -27.78 18.48
N TYR A 643 20.48 -28.20 18.89
CA TYR A 643 20.10 -28.40 20.28
C TYR A 643 19.77 -29.88 20.48
N GLU A 644 20.58 -30.53 21.31
CA GLU A 644 20.40 -31.93 21.70
C GLU A 644 19.80 -31.94 23.12
N ILE A 645 18.51 -32.24 23.19
CA ILE A 645 17.77 -32.33 24.44
C ILE A 645 17.79 -33.80 24.85
N SER A 646 18.21 -34.08 26.07
CA SER A 646 18.29 -35.45 26.61
C SER A 646 17.68 -35.50 28.01
N GLU A 647 17.59 -36.72 28.56
CA GLU A 647 17.00 -36.97 29.87
C GLU A 647 15.57 -36.42 29.98
N TYR A 648 14.77 -36.59 28.92
CA TYR A 648 13.38 -36.16 28.86
C TYR A 648 13.18 -34.66 29.13
N GLY A 649 14.13 -33.84 28.69
CA GLY A 649 14.06 -32.39 28.81
C GLY A 649 14.91 -31.81 29.93
N GLU A 650 15.52 -32.63 30.79
CA GLU A 650 16.33 -32.16 31.92
C GLU A 650 17.72 -31.64 31.51
N LYS A 651 18.23 -32.11 30.38
CA LYS A 651 19.54 -31.70 29.86
C LYS A 651 19.42 -31.12 28.44
N VAL A 652 20.08 -29.98 28.20
CA VAL A 652 20.15 -29.33 26.89
C VAL A 652 21.61 -29.05 26.55
N GLU A 653 22.09 -29.66 25.48
CA GLU A 653 23.39 -29.41 24.88
C GLU A 653 23.21 -28.64 23.56
N SER A 654 24.17 -27.80 23.22
CA SER A 654 24.19 -27.11 21.93
C SER A 654 25.58 -27.11 21.32
N TYR A 655 25.63 -27.20 20.01
CA TYR A 655 26.83 -27.06 19.19
C TYR A 655 26.44 -26.45 17.84
N LYS A 656 27.43 -26.05 17.05
CA LYS A 656 27.22 -25.56 15.69
C LYS A 656 27.82 -26.52 14.70
N ARG A 657 27.14 -26.72 13.57
CA ARG A 657 27.65 -27.44 12.42
C ARG A 657 27.88 -26.46 11.29
N GLU A 658 29.12 -26.37 10.84
CA GLU A 658 29.53 -25.52 9.73
C GLU A 658 29.30 -26.22 8.39
N SER A 659 29.19 -25.43 7.32
CA SER A 659 29.09 -25.88 5.94
C SER A 659 30.33 -26.63 5.45
N SER A 660 31.48 -26.44 6.12
CA SER A 660 32.68 -27.26 5.96
C SER A 660 32.52 -28.68 6.54
N GLY A 661 31.46 -28.93 7.31
CA GLY A 661 31.17 -30.18 8.01
C GLY A 661 31.76 -30.26 9.42
N ALA A 662 32.48 -29.23 9.88
CA ALA A 662 33.03 -29.16 11.22
C ALA A 662 31.92 -28.99 12.28
N ILE A 663 32.14 -29.58 13.45
CA ILE A 663 31.33 -29.35 14.65
C ILE A 663 32.16 -28.51 15.61
N VAL A 664 31.63 -27.36 16.02
CA VAL A 664 32.35 -26.39 16.86
C VAL A 664 31.50 -25.97 18.07
N ASP A 665 32.19 -25.48 19.10
CA ASP A 665 31.60 -24.85 20.30
C ASP A 665 30.51 -25.68 21.00
N LYS A 666 30.77 -26.98 21.16
CA LYS A 666 29.90 -27.87 21.93
C LYS A 666 29.90 -27.48 23.41
N GLN A 667 28.71 -27.23 23.95
CA GLN A 667 28.50 -26.81 25.33
C GLN A 667 27.19 -27.35 25.93
N THR A 668 27.18 -27.55 27.24
CA THR A 668 25.98 -27.94 28.00
C THR A 668 25.34 -26.70 28.60
N LEU A 669 24.15 -26.33 28.14
CA LEU A 669 23.43 -25.12 28.55
C LEU A 669 22.57 -25.34 29.80
N VAL A 670 21.99 -26.55 29.92
CA VAL A 670 21.07 -26.93 31.00
C VAL A 670 21.36 -28.36 31.44
N GLY A 671 21.26 -28.63 32.74
CA GLY A 671 21.37 -29.97 33.31
C GLY A 671 22.76 -30.31 33.82
N ASP A 672 23.01 -31.60 34.05
CA ASP A 672 24.29 -32.08 34.55
C ASP A 672 25.44 -31.72 33.61
N GLY A 673 26.48 -31.07 34.14
CA GLY A 673 27.61 -30.57 33.37
C GLY A 673 27.49 -29.10 32.94
N ALA A 674 26.36 -28.43 33.20
CA ALA A 674 26.25 -26.99 33.02
C ALA A 674 27.01 -26.22 34.14
N PRO A 675 27.84 -25.21 33.81
CA PRO A 675 28.48 -24.27 34.72
C PRO A 675 27.59 -23.73 35.84
N THR A 676 28.03 -23.92 37.08
CA THR A 676 27.35 -23.46 38.30
C THR A 676 27.80 -22.05 38.73
N GLY A 677 26.88 -21.18 39.13
CA GLY A 677 27.21 -19.87 39.73
C GLY A 677 26.07 -18.86 39.60
N GLY A 678 25.77 -18.07 40.63
CA GLY A 678 24.77 -17.00 40.54
C GLY A 678 25.37 -15.74 39.93
N GLY A 679 24.80 -15.23 38.85
CA GLY A 679 25.00 -13.83 38.47
C GLY A 679 24.57 -12.97 39.65
N GLN A 680 25.38 -11.97 40.00
CA GLN A 680 24.94 -10.97 40.98
C GLN A 680 23.74 -10.27 40.37
N ASP A 681 22.58 -10.32 41.06
CA ASP A 681 21.45 -9.45 40.75
C ASP A 681 22.01 -8.03 40.63
N GLN A 682 22.13 -7.50 39.41
CA GLN A 682 22.39 -6.09 39.29
C GLN A 682 21.12 -5.42 39.80
N GLU A 683 21.24 -4.62 40.87
CA GLU A 683 20.22 -3.66 41.27
C GLU A 683 19.98 -2.72 40.07
N VAL A 684 19.10 -3.14 39.16
CA VAL A 684 18.51 -2.27 38.17
C VAL A 684 17.56 -1.40 38.95
N SER A 685 18.08 -0.27 39.42
CA SER A 685 17.26 0.90 39.67
C SER A 685 16.45 1.12 38.40
N LEU A 686 15.15 0.83 38.48
CA LEU A 686 14.19 1.23 37.45
C LEU A 686 14.44 2.73 37.21
N PRO A 687 14.85 3.16 36.01
CA PRO A 687 14.77 4.57 35.71
C PRO A 687 13.29 4.91 35.81
N ASP A 688 12.98 5.87 36.68
CA ASP A 688 11.67 6.53 36.68
C ASP A 688 11.37 6.91 35.23
N TYR A 689 10.35 6.27 34.66
CA TYR A 689 9.87 6.55 33.33
C TYR A 689 9.05 7.84 33.40
N ASP A 690 9.73 8.94 33.71
CA ASP A 690 9.20 10.31 33.56
C ASP A 690 10.27 11.43 33.52
N ASP A 691 11.57 11.16 33.68
CA ASP A 691 12.60 12.23 33.58
C ASP A 691 13.89 11.76 32.88
N ALA A 692 13.91 11.80 31.54
CA ALA A 692 15.15 11.76 30.75
C ALA A 692 14.98 12.43 29.37
N ILE A 693 14.78 13.75 29.36
CA ILE A 693 15.19 14.60 28.22
C ILE A 693 16.70 14.82 28.39
N PRO A 694 17.57 14.49 27.40
CA PRO A 694 18.98 14.78 27.52
C PRO A 694 19.24 16.29 27.56
N HIS A 695 19.52 16.83 28.75
CA HIS A 695 20.21 18.10 28.92
C HIS A 695 21.68 17.92 28.52
N ALA A 696 21.94 17.94 27.22
CA ALA A 696 23.29 17.98 26.67
C ALA A 696 23.29 18.75 25.34
N HIS A 697 22.85 20.01 25.35
CA HIS A 697 23.15 21.01 24.32
C HIS A 697 22.92 22.42 24.88
N GLN A 698 23.67 22.79 25.92
CA GLN A 698 23.67 24.18 26.38
C GLN A 698 25.00 24.63 27.02
N GLU A 699 26.13 24.15 26.49
CA GLU A 699 27.46 24.70 26.81
C GLU A 699 28.31 24.99 25.54
N ALA A 700 27.68 25.09 24.36
CA ALA A 700 28.36 25.51 23.13
C ALA A 700 27.72 26.77 22.49
N TYR A 701 26.92 27.52 23.24
CA TYR A 701 26.28 28.78 22.79
C TYR A 701 26.69 30.01 23.61
N HIS A 702 27.59 29.86 24.59
CA HIS A 702 28.13 30.98 25.38
C HIS A 702 29.60 31.33 25.05
N GLU A 703 30.25 30.60 24.14
CA GLU A 703 31.63 30.84 23.70
C GLU A 703 31.73 31.36 22.24
N MET A 704 30.62 31.83 21.66
CA MET A 704 30.61 32.50 20.34
C MET A 704 30.23 33.99 20.39
N ILE A 705 30.20 34.58 21.59
CA ILE A 705 30.11 36.03 21.81
C ILE A 705 31.34 36.50 22.58
N GLU A 706 32.53 36.12 22.11
CA GLU A 706 33.79 36.77 22.55
C GLU A 706 34.93 36.69 21.50
N ALA A 707 34.58 36.56 20.21
CA ALA A 707 35.53 36.66 19.10
C ALA A 707 35.24 37.86 18.18
N SER A 708 34.62 38.92 18.73
CA SER A 708 34.50 40.23 18.09
C SER A 708 35.61 41.17 18.60
N SER A 709 36.86 40.78 18.41
CA SER A 709 37.98 41.71 18.40
C SER A 709 39.10 41.05 17.60
N VAL A 710 39.81 41.85 16.79
CA VAL A 710 40.82 41.44 15.81
C VAL A 710 40.21 41.10 14.43
N VAL A 711 40.06 42.10 13.58
CA VAL A 711 40.91 42.28 12.38
C VAL A 711 40.83 43.76 11.97
N SER A 712 41.94 44.47 12.16
CA SER A 712 42.26 45.67 11.38
C SER A 712 43.35 45.31 10.38
N SER A 713 43.10 45.46 9.09
CA SER A 713 43.97 46.14 8.10
C SER A 713 43.81 45.61 6.67
N SER A 714 43.73 46.57 5.75
CA SER A 714 44.02 46.51 4.30
C SER A 714 43.06 45.72 3.38
N SER A 715 42.17 46.44 2.71
CA SER A 715 42.27 46.73 1.26
C SER A 715 40.97 47.36 0.79
N THR A 716 41.06 48.55 0.19
CA THR A 716 39.95 49.43 -0.18
C THR A 716 39.19 48.97 -1.44
N GLY A 717 39.00 47.65 -1.60
CA GLY A 717 38.24 47.03 -2.68
C GLY A 717 37.22 45.97 -2.23
N SER A 718 37.26 45.50 -0.96
CA SER A 718 36.34 44.49 -0.40
C SER A 718 35.11 45.06 0.32
N LEU A 719 35.14 46.36 0.65
CA LEU A 719 34.13 46.97 1.54
C LEU A 719 32.71 46.94 0.95
N SER A 720 32.54 46.92 -0.37
CA SER A 720 31.22 46.86 -1.00
C SER A 720 30.63 45.45 -1.02
N SER A 721 31.45 44.40 -1.23
CA SER A 721 30.95 43.02 -1.24
C SER A 721 30.63 42.49 0.16
N GLU A 722 31.40 42.89 1.17
CA GLU A 722 31.13 42.55 2.57
C GLU A 722 29.87 43.25 3.08
N LEU A 723 29.65 44.51 2.68
CA LEU A 723 28.43 45.24 3.00
C LEU A 723 27.19 44.62 2.33
N GLU A 724 27.29 44.22 1.06
CA GLU A 724 26.21 43.52 0.34
C GLU A 724 25.88 42.17 0.99
N GLN A 725 26.87 41.39 1.40
CA GLN A 725 26.66 40.11 2.10
C GLN A 725 26.01 40.30 3.49
N LEU A 726 26.39 41.34 4.23
CA LEU A 726 25.80 41.64 5.53
C LEU A 726 24.34 42.09 5.41
N ILE A 727 24.02 42.85 4.34
CA ILE A 727 22.65 43.26 4.00
C ILE A 727 21.80 42.03 3.64
N ASP A 728 22.29 41.16 2.77
CA ASP A 728 21.60 39.93 2.37
C ASP A 728 21.34 39.01 3.57
N ALA A 729 22.31 38.82 4.47
CA ALA A 729 22.15 38.02 5.69
C ALA A 729 21.10 38.60 6.65
N THR A 730 21.05 39.93 6.79
CA THR A 730 20.05 40.62 7.62
C THR A 730 18.64 40.45 7.05
N ILE A 731 18.51 40.52 5.73
CA ILE A 731 17.24 40.33 5.03
C ILE A 731 16.75 38.88 5.16
N PHE A 732 17.63 37.89 4.96
CA PHE A 732 17.30 36.46 5.11
C PHE A 732 16.84 36.13 6.53
N SER A 733 17.50 36.70 7.53
CA SER A 733 17.08 36.60 8.94
C SER A 733 15.69 37.20 9.16
N ALA A 734 15.40 38.37 8.57
CA ALA A 734 14.08 39.02 8.67
C ALA A 734 12.97 38.23 7.96
N LEU A 735 13.27 37.60 6.82
CA LEU A 735 12.33 36.78 6.04
C LEU A 735 12.21 35.34 6.57
N ARG A 736 13.06 34.94 7.52
CA ARG A 736 13.19 33.56 8.05
C ARG A 736 13.42 32.52 6.95
N THR A 737 14.28 32.82 6.00
CA THR A 737 14.63 31.91 4.90
C THR A 737 16.08 32.11 4.47
N ASP A 738 16.60 31.23 3.63
CA ASP A 738 17.82 31.45 2.85
C ASP A 738 17.55 31.32 1.35
N ALA A 739 18.59 31.52 0.53
CA ALA A 739 18.52 31.46 -0.93
C ALA A 739 18.05 30.09 -1.46
N LEU A 740 18.40 28.99 -0.79
CA LEU A 740 18.00 27.64 -1.19
C LEU A 740 16.52 27.40 -0.86
N HIS A 741 16.11 27.72 0.36
CA HIS A 741 14.75 27.51 0.84
C HIS A 741 13.74 28.38 0.09
N ILE A 742 14.03 29.66 -0.17
CA ILE A 742 13.11 30.53 -0.94
C ILE A 742 12.96 30.06 -2.39
N THR A 743 14.04 29.54 -2.99
CA THR A 743 14.02 28.96 -4.33
C THR A 743 13.20 27.66 -4.35
N TYR A 744 13.36 26.81 -3.33
CA TYR A 744 12.59 25.58 -3.17
C TYR A 744 11.09 25.86 -3.02
N TRP A 745 10.71 26.77 -2.11
CA TRP A 745 9.30 27.13 -1.90
C TRP A 745 8.68 27.81 -3.13
N SER A 746 9.46 28.57 -3.90
CA SER A 746 9.03 29.12 -5.18
C SER A 746 8.79 28.02 -6.23
N ALA A 747 9.69 27.04 -6.33
CA ALA A 747 9.54 25.91 -7.24
C ALA A 747 8.33 25.03 -6.88
N LEU A 748 8.12 24.77 -5.59
CA LEU A 748 6.95 24.04 -5.10
C LEU A 748 5.65 24.82 -5.38
N GLY A 749 5.64 26.12 -5.11
CA GLY A 749 4.50 26.99 -5.41
C GLY A 749 4.13 26.96 -6.89
N LEU A 750 5.13 27.03 -7.78
CA LEU A 750 4.92 26.96 -9.23
C LEU A 750 4.34 25.59 -9.67
N ALA A 751 4.80 24.50 -9.06
CA ALA A 751 4.25 23.16 -9.34
C ALA A 751 2.78 23.06 -8.91
N LEU A 752 2.44 23.52 -7.70
CA LEU A 752 1.07 23.52 -7.20
C LEU A 752 0.16 24.45 -8.01
N GLU A 753 0.64 25.63 -8.39
CA GLU A 753 -0.09 26.56 -9.28
C GLU A 753 -0.33 25.95 -10.66
N GLY A 754 0.65 25.23 -11.22
CA GLY A 754 0.49 24.50 -12.48
C GLY A 754 -0.64 23.46 -12.43
N LEU A 755 -0.77 22.74 -11.31
CA LEU A 755 -1.88 21.78 -11.09
C LEU A 755 -3.24 22.48 -11.12
N VAL A 756 -3.37 23.58 -10.37
CA VAL A 756 -4.63 24.33 -10.29
C VAL A 756 -4.95 24.99 -11.64
N LEU A 757 -3.94 25.52 -12.34
CA LEU A 757 -4.12 26.10 -13.68
C LEU A 757 -4.58 25.04 -14.70
N GLY A 758 -4.04 23.82 -14.65
CA GLY A 758 -4.51 22.71 -15.47
C GLY A 758 -5.99 22.38 -15.24
N ALA A 759 -6.42 22.36 -13.97
CA ALA A 759 -7.83 22.20 -13.62
C ALA A 759 -8.70 23.37 -14.12
N VAL A 760 -8.22 24.61 -13.96
CA VAL A 760 -8.89 25.83 -14.47
C VAL A 760 -9.10 25.76 -15.98
N LEU A 761 -8.06 25.41 -16.74
CA LEU A 761 -8.14 25.30 -18.19
C LEU A 761 -9.10 24.20 -18.63
N THR A 762 -9.07 23.05 -17.96
CA THR A 762 -9.96 21.91 -18.23
C THR A 762 -11.43 22.28 -18.01
N VAL A 763 -11.75 22.86 -16.85
CA VAL A 763 -13.11 23.29 -16.52
C VAL A 763 -13.58 24.41 -17.45
N SER A 764 -12.69 25.35 -17.77
CA SER A 764 -12.98 26.44 -18.71
C SER A 764 -13.25 25.94 -20.12
N TYR A 765 -12.49 24.96 -20.60
CA TYR A 765 -12.73 24.32 -21.90
C TYR A 765 -14.14 23.72 -21.95
N ARG A 766 -14.52 22.93 -20.95
CA ARG A 766 -15.88 22.38 -20.85
C ARG A 766 -16.92 23.49 -20.83
N TYR A 767 -16.69 24.57 -20.09
CA TYR A 767 -17.61 25.70 -20.06
C TYR A 767 -17.86 26.29 -21.46
N TYR A 768 -16.80 26.56 -22.23
CA TYR A 768 -16.93 27.12 -23.59
C TYR A 768 -17.54 26.13 -24.58
N GLU A 769 -17.23 24.84 -24.46
CA GLU A 769 -17.84 23.79 -25.28
C GLU A 769 -19.36 23.75 -25.10
N HIS A 770 -19.83 23.76 -23.85
CA HIS A 770 -21.25 23.61 -23.53
C HIS A 770 -22.04 24.93 -23.69
N PHE A 771 -21.44 26.06 -23.35
CA PHE A 771 -22.15 27.35 -23.22
C PHE A 771 -21.66 28.46 -24.15
N GLY A 772 -20.63 28.20 -24.98
CA GLY A 772 -20.01 29.22 -25.83
C GLY A 772 -20.95 29.86 -26.86
N ARG A 773 -22.08 29.22 -27.18
CA ARG A 773 -23.11 29.76 -28.08
C ARG A 773 -24.36 30.30 -27.37
N HIS A 774 -24.52 30.02 -26.08
CA HIS A 774 -25.77 30.26 -25.35
C HIS A 774 -25.68 31.38 -24.30
N ASP A 775 -24.50 31.56 -23.69
CA ASP A 775 -24.30 32.61 -22.69
C ASP A 775 -23.92 33.96 -23.33
N SER A 776 -24.16 35.06 -22.60
CA SER A 776 -23.91 36.40 -23.13
C SER A 776 -22.42 36.66 -23.34
N TRP A 777 -22.10 37.49 -24.34
CA TRP A 777 -20.72 37.87 -24.64
C TRP A 777 -19.99 38.46 -23.41
N LEU A 778 -20.70 39.19 -22.54
CA LEU A 778 -20.15 39.75 -21.30
C LEU A 778 -19.68 38.65 -20.33
N THR A 779 -20.44 37.57 -20.18
CA THR A 779 -20.07 36.44 -19.32
C THR A 779 -18.90 35.66 -19.91
N LEU A 780 -18.91 35.43 -21.24
CA LEU A 780 -17.78 34.82 -21.94
C LEU A 780 -16.50 35.65 -21.79
N SER A 781 -16.59 36.97 -21.98
CA SER A 781 -15.44 37.88 -21.79
C SER A 781 -14.95 37.89 -20.34
N ALA A 782 -15.83 37.84 -19.35
CA ALA A 782 -15.42 37.80 -17.94
C ALA A 782 -14.64 36.52 -17.59
N ILE A 783 -15.04 35.37 -18.14
CA ILE A 783 -14.33 34.09 -17.94
C ILE A 783 -13.00 34.09 -18.69
N ALA A 784 -12.97 34.60 -19.92
CA ALA A 784 -11.71 34.80 -20.66
C ALA A 784 -10.73 35.69 -19.89
N LEU A 785 -11.21 36.77 -19.29
CA LEU A 785 -10.39 37.66 -18.45
C LEU A 785 -9.88 36.95 -17.20
N GLY A 786 -10.69 36.12 -16.54
CA GLY A 786 -10.27 35.31 -15.38
C GLY A 786 -9.22 34.24 -15.72
N ILE A 787 -9.31 33.64 -16.90
CA ILE A 787 -8.27 32.71 -17.40
C ILE A 787 -6.98 33.48 -17.69
N ALA A 788 -7.09 34.63 -18.36
CA ALA A 788 -5.95 35.47 -18.69
C ALA A 788 -5.24 35.99 -17.42
N SER A 789 -5.98 36.33 -16.35
CA SER A 789 -5.38 36.70 -15.07
C SER A 789 -4.67 35.53 -14.39
N CYS A 790 -5.20 34.31 -14.43
CA CYS A 790 -4.52 33.12 -13.89
C CYS A 790 -3.23 32.79 -14.65
N ILE A 791 -3.25 32.87 -15.99
CA ILE A 791 -2.06 32.68 -16.82
C ILE A 791 -1.03 33.78 -16.56
N GLY A 792 -1.49 35.03 -16.45
CA GLY A 792 -0.64 36.18 -16.14
C GLY A 792 0.04 36.06 -14.77
N GLN A 793 -0.69 35.59 -13.76
CA GLN A 793 -0.14 35.30 -12.44
C GLN A 793 0.93 34.21 -12.51
N SER A 794 0.64 33.09 -13.17
CA SER A 794 1.60 31.98 -13.30
C SER A 794 2.86 32.39 -14.07
N ALA A 795 2.73 33.23 -15.10
CA ALA A 795 3.87 33.81 -15.82
C ALA A 795 4.73 34.72 -14.92
N LEU A 796 4.09 35.49 -14.03
CA LEU A 796 4.79 36.34 -13.05
C LEU A 796 5.54 35.51 -12.01
N ASN A 797 4.90 34.46 -11.47
CA ASN A 797 5.49 33.54 -10.50
C ASN A 797 6.64 32.72 -11.10
N LEU A 798 6.51 32.30 -12.36
CA LEU A 798 7.58 31.68 -13.13
C LEU A 798 8.77 32.63 -13.29
N TRP A 799 8.50 33.90 -13.59
CA TRP A 799 9.54 34.93 -13.68
C TRP A 799 10.23 35.17 -12.32
N GLN A 800 9.50 35.25 -11.21
CA GLN A 800 10.07 35.36 -9.87
C GLN A 800 11.00 34.17 -9.56
N THR A 801 10.52 32.94 -9.81
CA THR A 801 11.30 31.71 -9.57
C THR A 801 12.57 31.68 -10.42
N TYR A 802 12.49 32.08 -11.69
CA TYR A 802 13.65 32.21 -12.57
C TYR A 802 14.70 33.18 -12.01
N ARG A 803 14.26 34.33 -11.47
CA ARG A 803 15.15 35.34 -10.89
C ARG A 803 15.86 34.86 -9.63
N PHE A 804 15.19 34.05 -8.80
CA PHE A 804 15.83 33.42 -7.65
C PHE A 804 16.87 32.37 -8.07
N ILE A 805 16.56 31.53 -9.05
CA ILE A 805 17.53 30.54 -9.56
C ILE A 805 18.78 31.22 -10.17
N ASP A 806 18.60 32.31 -10.91
CA ASP A 806 19.70 33.02 -11.59
C ASP A 806 20.59 33.81 -10.63
N LYS A 807 20.01 34.45 -9.59
CA LYS A 807 20.71 35.51 -8.83
C LYS A 807 20.59 35.45 -7.31
N ALA A 808 19.85 34.50 -6.72
CA ALA A 808 19.64 34.47 -5.26
C ALA A 808 20.93 34.28 -4.45
N ALA A 809 21.97 33.66 -5.03
CA ALA A 809 23.24 33.42 -4.34
C ALA A 809 24.27 34.56 -4.49
N THR A 810 24.05 35.51 -5.42
CA THR A 810 25.07 36.51 -5.80
C THR A 810 24.60 37.96 -5.70
N ALA A 811 23.29 38.23 -5.71
CA ALA A 811 22.73 39.58 -5.59
C ALA A 811 21.28 39.53 -5.10
N PHE A 812 21.05 39.04 -3.87
CA PHE A 812 19.70 38.77 -3.37
C PHE A 812 18.87 40.05 -3.20
N TYR A 813 19.44 41.12 -2.65
CA TYR A 813 18.71 42.39 -2.48
C TYR A 813 18.10 42.94 -3.79
N LEU A 814 18.80 42.80 -4.94
CA LEU A 814 18.32 43.24 -6.27
C LEU A 814 17.20 42.36 -6.83
N VAL A 815 17.12 41.11 -6.38
CA VAL A 815 16.03 40.18 -6.72
C VAL A 815 14.83 40.47 -5.83
N MET A 816 15.06 40.69 -4.53
CA MET A 816 14.02 40.89 -3.53
C MET A 816 13.15 42.13 -3.81
N GLU A 817 13.72 43.27 -4.21
CA GLU A 817 12.92 44.47 -4.53
C GLU A 817 11.86 44.17 -5.59
N LYS A 818 12.27 43.47 -6.65
CA LYS A 818 11.41 43.09 -7.77
C LYS A 818 10.43 41.98 -7.39
N ASP A 819 10.85 41.09 -6.51
CA ASP A 819 10.02 40.02 -5.98
C ASP A 819 8.87 40.58 -5.15
N ILE A 820 9.14 41.52 -4.25
CA ILE A 820 8.11 42.17 -3.41
C ILE A 820 7.08 42.88 -4.29
N TYR A 821 7.50 43.59 -5.33
CA TYR A 821 6.56 44.21 -6.27
C TYR A 821 5.71 43.19 -7.02
N ALA A 822 6.28 42.05 -7.39
CA ALA A 822 5.55 40.97 -8.03
C ALA A 822 4.56 40.30 -7.05
N ASP A 823 4.96 40.05 -5.80
CA ASP A 823 4.09 39.54 -4.76
C ASP A 823 2.91 40.48 -4.46
N MET A 824 3.11 41.81 -4.55
CA MET A 824 2.00 42.77 -4.45
C MET A 824 1.01 42.69 -5.62
N VAL A 825 1.49 42.39 -6.84
CA VAL A 825 0.62 42.12 -7.99
C VAL A 825 -0.15 40.81 -7.78
N VAL A 826 0.50 39.76 -7.30
CA VAL A 826 -0.14 38.47 -6.97
C VAL A 826 -1.20 38.67 -5.90
N LEU A 827 -0.90 39.41 -4.83
CA LEU A 827 -1.84 39.72 -3.76
C LEU A 827 -3.06 40.50 -4.27
N LEU A 828 -2.86 41.47 -5.16
CA LEU A 828 -3.95 42.19 -5.82
C LEU A 828 -4.83 41.26 -6.65
N LEU A 829 -4.23 40.35 -7.43
CA LEU A 829 -4.97 39.36 -8.20
C LEU A 829 -5.76 38.42 -7.28
N ILE A 830 -5.19 37.96 -6.17
CA ILE A 830 -5.90 37.17 -5.17
C ILE A 830 -7.12 37.93 -4.64
N GLY A 831 -6.96 39.21 -4.28
CA GLY A 831 -8.07 40.06 -3.83
C GLY A 831 -9.19 40.21 -4.88
N ILE A 832 -8.83 40.39 -6.16
CA ILE A 832 -9.80 40.49 -7.25
C ILE A 832 -10.57 39.18 -7.41
N HIS A 833 -9.88 38.03 -7.42
CA HIS A 833 -10.55 36.73 -7.54
C HIS A 833 -11.40 36.39 -6.31
N ASN A 834 -10.95 36.73 -5.09
CA ASN A 834 -11.75 36.57 -3.86
C ASN A 834 -13.03 37.41 -3.92
N LEU A 835 -12.95 38.68 -4.31
CA LEU A 835 -14.12 39.55 -4.44
C LEU A 835 -15.09 39.04 -5.52
N ALA A 836 -14.56 38.68 -6.70
CA ALA A 836 -15.36 38.16 -7.79
C ALA A 836 -16.08 36.85 -7.42
N GLY A 837 -15.37 35.91 -6.79
CA GLY A 837 -15.93 34.68 -6.25
C GLY A 837 -17.00 34.95 -5.20
N SER A 838 -16.69 35.78 -4.22
CA SER A 838 -17.63 36.14 -3.15
C SER A 838 -18.92 36.74 -3.70
N LEU A 839 -18.84 37.72 -4.62
CA LEU A 839 -20.02 38.33 -5.24
C LEU A 839 -20.85 37.32 -6.05
N PHE A 840 -20.19 36.38 -6.72
CA PHE A 840 -20.86 35.31 -7.46
C PHE A 840 -21.67 34.40 -6.53
N PHE A 841 -21.05 33.88 -5.46
CA PHE A 841 -21.73 32.99 -4.53
C PHE A 841 -22.77 33.71 -3.66
N ILE A 842 -22.55 34.97 -3.28
CA ILE A 842 -23.58 35.79 -2.61
C ILE A 842 -24.81 35.95 -3.50
N ARG A 843 -24.63 36.34 -4.77
CA ARG A 843 -25.75 36.46 -5.74
C ARG A 843 -26.49 35.13 -5.89
N ARG A 844 -25.77 34.02 -5.90
CA ARG A 844 -26.34 32.68 -6.01
C ARG A 844 -27.16 32.31 -4.77
N THR A 845 -26.65 32.56 -3.57
CA THR A 845 -27.36 32.38 -2.30
C THR A 845 -28.64 33.23 -2.25
N ILE A 846 -28.57 34.51 -2.65
CA ILE A 846 -29.75 35.40 -2.69
C ILE A 846 -30.83 34.85 -3.62
N LYS A 847 -30.45 34.33 -4.79
CA LYS A 847 -31.38 33.71 -5.74
C LYS A 847 -32.01 32.43 -5.19
N LEU A 848 -31.25 31.59 -4.49
CA LEU A 848 -31.76 30.33 -3.90
C LEU A 848 -32.76 30.58 -2.75
N VAL A 849 -32.56 31.64 -1.97
CA VAL A 849 -33.38 31.92 -0.78
C VAL A 849 -34.59 32.82 -1.10
N GLY A 850 -34.68 33.40 -2.32
CA GLY A 850 -35.82 34.23 -2.71
C GLY A 850 -35.70 35.69 -2.25
N HIS A 851 -34.49 36.26 -2.35
CA HIS A 851 -34.19 37.69 -2.17
C HIS A 851 -34.18 38.27 -0.72
N PRO A 852 -33.60 37.59 0.29
CA PRO A 852 -33.47 38.15 1.64
C PRO A 852 -32.37 39.23 1.71
N TRP A 853 -32.75 40.51 1.65
CA TRP A 853 -31.82 41.64 1.74
C TRP A 853 -30.94 41.61 3.02
N TYR A 854 -31.46 41.02 4.11
CA TYR A 854 -30.77 40.89 5.40
C TYR A 854 -29.60 39.88 5.40
N ILE A 855 -29.52 38.97 4.43
CA ILE A 855 -28.36 38.06 4.24
C ILE A 855 -27.39 38.66 3.23
N GLY A 856 -27.90 39.24 2.14
CA GLY A 856 -27.08 39.77 1.05
C GLY A 856 -26.23 40.97 1.45
N VAL A 857 -26.82 41.96 2.14
CA VAL A 857 -26.12 43.22 2.48
C VAL A 857 -24.93 43.01 3.41
N PRO A 858 -25.02 42.23 4.51
CA PRO A 858 -23.87 41.96 5.37
C PRO A 858 -22.75 41.19 4.66
N LEU A 859 -23.08 40.21 3.81
CA LEU A 859 -22.07 39.44 3.10
C LEU A 859 -21.31 40.30 2.08
N VAL A 860 -22.02 41.16 1.33
CA VAL A 860 -21.36 42.12 0.42
C VAL A 860 -20.47 43.08 1.20
N ALA A 861 -20.92 43.57 2.36
CA ALA A 861 -20.11 44.44 3.20
C ALA A 861 -18.80 43.75 3.63
N PHE A 862 -18.85 42.50 4.10
CA PHE A 862 -17.64 41.74 4.46
C PHE A 862 -16.69 41.54 3.28
N SER A 863 -17.20 41.20 2.09
CA SER A 863 -16.35 41.01 0.91
C SER A 863 -15.70 42.32 0.44
N VAL A 864 -16.42 43.44 0.48
CA VAL A 864 -15.89 44.76 0.13
C VAL A 864 -14.87 45.23 1.16
N THR A 865 -15.12 45.02 2.46
CA THR A 865 -14.16 45.32 3.53
C THR A 865 -12.88 44.48 3.36
N SER A 866 -13.01 43.20 3.06
CA SER A 866 -11.86 42.33 2.77
C SER A 866 -11.05 42.87 1.59
N PHE A 867 -11.70 43.17 0.46
CA PHE A 867 -11.00 43.75 -0.70
C PHE A 867 -10.33 45.10 -0.39
N GLY A 868 -10.97 45.94 0.41
CA GLY A 868 -10.38 47.20 0.89
C GLY A 868 -9.09 46.98 1.68
N LEU A 869 -9.07 46.01 2.59
CA LEU A 869 -7.88 45.64 3.37
C LEU A 869 -6.79 45.00 2.51
N CYS A 870 -7.16 44.23 1.49
CA CYS A 870 -6.23 43.72 0.49
C CYS A 870 -5.55 44.89 -0.23
N LEU A 871 -6.32 45.89 -0.68
CA LEU A 871 -5.79 47.07 -1.36
C LEU A 871 -4.89 47.89 -0.44
N THR A 872 -5.24 48.04 0.84
CA THR A 872 -4.38 48.67 1.84
C THR A 872 -3.04 47.93 1.98
N SER A 873 -3.06 46.59 2.00
CA SER A 873 -1.85 45.76 2.07
C SER A 873 -0.96 45.98 0.84
N VAL A 874 -1.56 45.99 -0.36
CA VAL A 874 -0.87 46.24 -1.63
C VAL A 874 -0.26 47.64 -1.69
N ILE A 875 -1.03 48.68 -1.31
CA ILE A 875 -0.57 50.08 -1.34
C ILE A 875 0.62 50.25 -0.40
N HIS A 876 0.53 49.78 0.85
CA HIS A 876 1.64 49.88 1.79
C HIS A 876 2.83 48.99 1.39
N GLY A 877 2.58 47.86 0.70
CA GLY A 877 3.61 46.99 0.17
C GLY A 877 4.45 47.64 -0.93
N TYR A 878 3.84 48.46 -1.79
CA TYR A 878 4.58 49.29 -2.76
C TYR A 878 5.40 50.41 -2.13
N LEU A 879 5.17 50.73 -0.84
CA LEU A 879 5.91 51.74 -0.08
C LEU A 879 7.08 51.12 0.72
N ILE A 880 7.85 50.23 0.08
CA ILE A 880 9.02 49.60 0.69
C ILE A 880 10.11 50.65 1.01
N PRO A 881 10.66 50.68 2.24
CA PRO A 881 11.72 51.62 2.59
C PRO A 881 13.06 51.19 1.99
N TRP A 882 13.81 52.16 1.47
CA TRP A 882 15.13 51.96 0.84
C TRP A 882 16.29 51.85 1.84
N ASP A 883 16.00 51.92 3.14
CA ASP A 883 16.97 51.81 4.23
C ASP A 883 16.70 50.56 5.07
N THR A 884 17.75 49.74 5.24
CA THR A 884 17.79 48.53 6.07
C THR A 884 17.29 48.76 7.50
N THR A 885 17.47 49.96 8.07
CA THR A 885 17.02 50.29 9.43
C THR A 885 15.49 50.29 9.57
N ASN A 886 14.78 50.59 8.48
CA ASN A 886 13.32 50.70 8.44
C ASN A 886 12.63 49.46 7.84
N PHE A 887 13.39 48.56 7.23
CA PHE A 887 12.89 47.37 6.53
C PHE A 887 12.14 46.40 7.46
N THR A 888 12.72 46.07 8.62
CA THR A 888 12.10 45.17 9.61
C THR A 888 10.81 45.75 10.20
N SER A 889 10.79 47.06 10.45
CA SER A 889 9.60 47.80 10.91
C SER A 889 8.51 47.83 9.84
N TRP A 890 8.87 48.03 8.58
CA TRP A 890 7.94 47.95 7.46
C TRP A 890 7.39 46.53 7.26
N LEU A 891 8.25 45.50 7.29
CA LEU A 891 7.85 44.11 7.13
C LEU A 891 6.84 43.67 8.20
N SER A 892 7.08 44.08 9.45
CA SER A 892 6.12 43.88 10.56
C SER A 892 4.77 44.56 10.31
N ARG A 893 4.77 45.82 9.82
CA ARG A 893 3.52 46.53 9.47
C ARG A 893 2.76 45.86 8.32
N ILE A 894 3.46 45.43 7.26
CA ILE A 894 2.86 44.71 6.13
C ILE A 894 2.25 43.39 6.59
N ASN A 895 2.98 42.64 7.42
CA ASN A 895 2.46 41.38 7.97
C ASN A 895 1.14 41.60 8.74
N VAL A 896 1.03 42.67 9.53
CA VAL A 896 -0.22 43.03 10.22
C VAL A 896 -1.35 43.33 9.22
N TYR A 897 -1.08 44.07 8.14
CA TYR A 897 -2.11 44.35 7.12
C TYR A 897 -2.56 43.07 6.39
N VAL A 898 -1.61 42.22 6.00
CA VAL A 898 -1.89 40.94 5.33
C VAL A 898 -2.68 40.00 6.25
N LEU A 899 -2.32 39.88 7.52
CA LEU A 899 -3.06 39.07 8.51
C LEU A 899 -4.48 39.62 8.76
N THR A 900 -4.63 40.94 8.83
CA THR A 900 -5.94 41.59 8.99
C THR A 900 -6.83 41.31 7.79
N TRP A 901 -6.27 41.39 6.57
CA TRP A 901 -6.96 41.02 5.34
C TRP A 901 -7.33 39.53 5.31
N MET A 902 -6.40 38.61 5.61
CA MET A 902 -6.68 37.17 5.64
C MET A 902 -7.79 36.84 6.63
N THR A 903 -7.76 37.45 7.82
CA THR A 903 -8.80 37.29 8.85
C THR A 903 -10.17 37.71 8.32
N MET A 904 -10.28 38.89 7.71
CA MET A 904 -11.53 39.35 7.11
C MET A 904 -11.98 38.52 5.91
N SER A 905 -11.03 37.98 5.13
CA SER A 905 -11.32 37.06 4.03
C SER A 905 -11.93 35.76 4.54
N VAL A 906 -11.33 35.13 5.55
CA VAL A 906 -11.87 33.90 6.18
C VAL A 906 -13.26 34.16 6.75
N ILE A 907 -13.49 35.30 7.43
CA ILE A 907 -14.81 35.64 7.96
C ILE A 907 -15.85 35.77 6.84
N SER A 908 -15.50 36.48 5.76
CA SER A 908 -16.37 36.63 4.58
C SER A 908 -16.68 35.26 3.96
N ASP A 909 -15.65 34.49 3.67
CA ASP A 909 -15.72 33.18 3.02
C ASP A 909 -16.54 32.16 3.83
N VAL A 910 -16.26 31.99 5.12
CA VAL A 910 -16.99 31.06 5.99
C VAL A 910 -18.46 31.48 6.08
N SER A 911 -18.74 32.79 6.15
CA SER A 911 -20.12 33.28 6.17
C SER A 911 -20.87 32.95 4.87
N ILE A 912 -20.19 33.07 3.72
CA ILE A 912 -20.74 32.69 2.41
C ILE A 912 -20.93 31.17 2.31
N CYS A 913 -19.95 30.37 2.74
CA CYS A 913 -20.00 28.90 2.77
C CYS A 913 -21.21 28.42 3.57
N VAL A 914 -21.40 28.95 4.78
CA VAL A 914 -22.51 28.61 5.67
C VAL A 914 -23.84 29.02 5.04
N ALA A 915 -23.94 30.24 4.52
CA ALA A 915 -25.18 30.73 3.90
C ALA A 915 -25.56 29.92 2.64
N MET A 916 -24.58 29.55 1.82
CA MET A 916 -24.77 28.72 0.62
C MET A 916 -25.15 27.28 0.98
N THR A 917 -24.48 26.69 1.96
CA THR A 917 -24.79 25.33 2.46
C THR A 917 -26.20 25.28 3.05
N TRP A 918 -26.58 26.28 3.84
CA TRP A 918 -27.94 26.42 4.37
C TRP A 918 -28.98 26.59 3.25
N ALA A 919 -28.68 27.41 2.24
CA ALA A 919 -29.57 27.62 1.10
C ALA A 919 -29.77 26.33 0.28
N LEU A 920 -28.69 25.60 0.00
CA LEU A 920 -28.69 24.34 -0.75
C LEU A 920 -29.42 23.22 -0.01
N THR A 921 -29.17 23.05 1.29
CA THR A 921 -29.83 22.02 2.13
C THR A 921 -31.33 22.28 2.28
N ARG A 922 -31.76 23.55 2.24
CA ARG A 922 -33.17 23.92 2.26
C ARG A 922 -33.89 23.68 0.92
N THR A 923 -33.19 23.78 -0.21
CA THR A 923 -33.76 23.56 -1.55
C THR A 923 -33.68 22.11 -2.04
N ARG A 924 -32.78 21.27 -1.49
CA ARG A 924 -32.50 19.91 -1.98
C ARG A 924 -33.22 18.75 -1.27
N ARG A 925 -34.16 18.98 -0.34
CA ARG A 925 -34.93 17.88 0.29
C ARG A 925 -35.66 16.96 -0.71
N ASP A 926 -35.92 17.44 -1.93
CA ASP A 926 -36.56 16.63 -2.98
C ASP A 926 -35.56 15.99 -3.98
N ILE A 927 -34.26 16.29 -3.88
CA ILE A 927 -33.17 15.76 -4.76
C ILE A 927 -32.26 14.77 -4.00
N GLU A 928 -32.37 14.68 -2.67
CA GLU A 928 -31.60 13.75 -1.83
C GLU A 928 -31.81 12.26 -2.19
N ALA A 929 -32.85 11.93 -2.96
CA ALA A 929 -33.16 10.58 -3.43
C ALA A 929 -32.32 10.08 -4.64
N ALA A 930 -31.57 10.94 -5.34
CA ALA A 930 -31.07 10.61 -6.69
C ALA A 930 -29.53 10.40 -6.83
N ALA A 931 -28.72 10.51 -5.77
CA ALA A 931 -27.27 10.32 -5.87
C ALA A 931 -26.76 9.17 -4.97
N SER A 932 -26.00 8.24 -5.55
CA SER A 932 -25.67 6.93 -4.96
C SER A 932 -24.28 6.82 -4.31
N SER A 933 -23.43 7.86 -4.33
CA SER A 933 -22.16 7.85 -3.58
C SER A 933 -21.96 9.11 -2.72
N LEU A 934 -21.59 8.90 -1.45
CA LEU A 934 -21.31 9.96 -0.47
C LEU A 934 -20.16 10.86 -0.93
N TRP A 935 -19.14 10.29 -1.58
CA TRP A 935 -17.96 11.01 -2.04
C TRP A 935 -18.23 11.99 -3.20
N ARG A 936 -19.05 11.61 -4.19
CA ARG A 936 -19.48 12.56 -5.25
C ARG A 936 -20.37 13.65 -4.69
N LYS A 937 -21.24 13.32 -3.72
CA LYS A 937 -22.05 14.32 -3.00
C LYS A 937 -21.17 15.32 -2.26
N LEU A 938 -20.14 14.83 -1.55
CA LEU A 938 -19.17 15.69 -0.87
C LEU A 938 -18.40 16.56 -1.86
N MET A 939 -17.77 16.00 -2.90
CA MET A 939 -17.00 16.78 -3.88
C MET A 939 -17.81 17.81 -4.64
N MET A 940 -19.02 17.46 -5.06
CA MET A 940 -19.94 18.41 -5.68
C MET A 940 -20.30 19.51 -4.67
N LEU A 941 -20.65 19.17 -3.43
CA LEU A 941 -20.95 20.16 -2.39
C LEU A 941 -19.75 21.05 -2.04
N THR A 942 -18.51 20.51 -2.07
CA THR A 942 -17.26 21.22 -1.74
C THR A 942 -16.94 22.34 -2.72
N PHE A 943 -17.05 22.11 -4.04
CA PHE A 943 -16.83 23.17 -5.04
C PHE A 943 -18.03 24.10 -5.21
N GLU A 944 -19.24 23.62 -4.89
CA GLU A 944 -20.47 24.42 -4.89
C GLU A 944 -20.54 25.42 -3.71
N THR A 945 -19.57 25.38 -2.79
CA THR A 945 -19.55 26.18 -1.56
C THR A 945 -18.24 26.93 -1.31
N MET A 946 -17.29 27.01 -2.26
CA MET A 946 -15.97 27.69 -2.12
C MET A 946 -15.01 27.10 -1.07
N ILE A 947 -15.31 25.93 -0.49
CA ILE A 947 -14.51 25.34 0.61
C ILE A 947 -13.00 25.20 0.32
N PRO A 948 -12.54 24.82 -0.89
CA PRO A 948 -11.10 24.66 -1.15
C PRO A 948 -10.31 25.95 -0.98
N SER A 949 -10.80 27.08 -1.51
CA SER A 949 -10.13 28.38 -1.35
C SER A 949 -10.16 28.84 0.12
N THR A 950 -11.30 28.66 0.80
CA THR A 950 -11.45 29.04 2.21
C THR A 950 -10.51 28.25 3.13
N THR A 951 -10.32 26.96 2.85
CA THR A 951 -9.43 26.09 3.61
C THR A 951 -7.97 26.55 3.48
N VAL A 952 -7.52 26.84 2.26
CA VAL A 952 -6.15 27.31 2.03
C VAL A 952 -5.91 28.67 2.69
N VAL A 953 -6.86 29.60 2.61
CA VAL A 953 -6.75 30.91 3.28
C VAL A 953 -6.76 30.77 4.81
N PHE A 954 -7.52 29.81 5.36
CA PHE A 954 -7.51 29.52 6.80
C PHE A 954 -6.17 28.95 7.27
N VAL A 955 -5.58 28.02 6.50
CA VAL A 955 -4.23 27.50 6.77
C VAL A 955 -3.19 28.62 6.70
N LEU A 956 -3.27 29.47 5.68
CA LEU A 956 -2.41 30.65 5.56
C LEU A 956 -2.54 31.61 6.74
N LEU A 957 -3.74 31.80 7.29
CA LEU A 957 -3.97 32.64 8.47
C LEU A 957 -3.32 32.04 9.73
N ILE A 958 -3.48 30.74 9.97
CA ILE A 958 -2.88 30.05 11.12
C ILE A 958 -1.37 30.21 11.08
N TYR A 959 -0.76 29.82 9.96
CA TYR A 959 0.69 29.85 9.85
C TYR A 959 1.26 31.25 9.70
N GLY A 960 0.58 32.16 9.02
CA GLY A 960 0.96 33.57 8.97
C GLY A 960 0.98 34.20 10.37
N GLY A 961 0.10 33.74 11.26
CA GLY A 961 0.09 34.13 12.68
C GLY A 961 1.24 33.53 13.51
N VAL A 962 1.81 32.40 13.09
CA VAL A 962 2.92 31.71 13.79
C VAL A 962 4.29 32.13 13.25
N GLU A 963 4.46 32.26 11.93
CA GLU A 963 5.77 32.39 11.28
C GLU A 963 5.99 33.69 10.49
N ASN A 964 5.07 34.66 10.59
CA ASN A 964 4.95 35.85 9.72
C ASN A 964 4.70 35.47 8.24
N ALA A 965 3.73 36.14 7.59
CA ALA A 965 3.39 35.97 6.18
C ALA A 965 4.37 36.77 5.29
N THR A 966 5.62 36.31 5.21
CA THR A 966 6.72 37.03 4.52
C THR A 966 6.82 36.72 3.03
N PHE A 967 6.03 35.78 2.49
CA PHE A 967 6.17 35.24 1.13
C PHE A 967 7.58 34.68 0.81
N GLY A 968 8.42 34.48 1.83
CA GLY A 968 9.77 33.92 1.70
C GLY A 968 9.90 32.45 2.16
N ASN A 969 8.87 31.91 2.80
CA ASN A 969 8.83 30.56 3.35
C ASN A 969 7.69 29.74 2.68
N PHE A 970 7.26 28.66 3.34
CA PHE A 970 6.22 27.79 2.81
C PHE A 970 4.88 28.53 2.52
N THR A 971 4.60 29.66 3.20
CA THR A 971 3.38 30.47 2.95
C THR A 971 3.30 30.97 1.51
N ARG A 972 4.45 31.15 0.84
CA ARG A 972 4.54 31.52 -0.58
C ARG A 972 3.84 30.50 -1.48
N ALA A 973 4.14 29.21 -1.28
CA ALA A 973 3.61 28.13 -2.10
C ALA A 973 2.07 28.03 -2.00
N LEU A 974 1.52 28.28 -0.81
CA LEU A 974 0.08 28.30 -0.59
C LEU A 974 -0.57 29.59 -1.13
N ALA A 975 0.07 30.76 -0.97
CA ALA A 975 -0.50 32.02 -1.44
C ALA A 975 -0.70 32.05 -2.97
N TRP A 976 0.24 31.47 -3.72
CA TRP A 976 0.19 31.46 -5.19
C TRP A 976 -1.01 30.68 -5.76
N ILE A 977 -1.54 29.68 -5.04
CA ILE A 977 -2.71 28.91 -5.51
C ILE A 977 -4.06 29.54 -5.12
N VAL A 978 -4.09 30.49 -4.18
CA VAL A 978 -5.37 31.02 -3.64
C VAL A 978 -6.23 31.69 -4.72
N GLY A 979 -5.66 32.60 -5.51
CA GLY A 979 -6.38 33.30 -6.59
C GLY A 979 -6.98 32.33 -7.62
N PRO A 980 -6.17 31.43 -8.20
CA PRO A 980 -6.64 30.38 -9.10
C PRO A 980 -7.71 29.48 -8.49
N LEU A 981 -7.63 29.14 -7.19
CA LEU A 981 -8.65 28.34 -6.51
C LEU A 981 -10.01 29.05 -6.41
N TYR A 982 -10.03 30.36 -6.14
CA TYR A 982 -11.27 31.14 -6.18
C TYR A 982 -11.91 31.13 -7.57
N PHE A 983 -11.09 31.30 -8.62
CA PHE A 983 -11.58 31.23 -9.99
C PHE A 983 -12.11 29.84 -10.35
N LEU A 984 -11.38 28.79 -9.94
CA LEU A 984 -11.77 27.40 -10.15
C LEU A 984 -13.12 27.07 -9.51
N ALA A 985 -13.37 27.55 -8.29
CA ALA A 985 -14.66 27.37 -7.61
C ALA A 985 -15.82 27.99 -8.40
N VAL A 986 -15.63 29.20 -8.95
CA VAL A 986 -16.63 29.87 -9.81
C VAL A 986 -16.84 29.10 -11.12
N ALA A 987 -15.76 28.74 -11.81
CA ALA A 987 -15.84 28.04 -13.10
C ALA A 987 -16.51 26.67 -12.95
N HIS A 988 -16.18 25.92 -11.90
CA HIS A 988 -16.78 24.61 -11.62
C HIS A 988 -18.27 24.73 -11.30
N SER A 989 -18.65 25.73 -10.48
CA SER A 989 -20.04 26.03 -10.18
C SER A 989 -20.86 26.48 -11.40
N LEU A 990 -20.21 27.02 -12.43
CA LEU A 990 -20.87 27.39 -13.69
C LEU A 990 -21.08 26.17 -14.60
N VAL A 991 -20.13 25.24 -14.65
CA VAL A 991 -20.23 24.02 -15.47
C VAL A 991 -21.25 23.04 -14.89
N SER A 992 -21.31 22.89 -13.56
CA SER A 992 -22.20 21.94 -12.87
C SER A 992 -23.69 22.13 -13.16
N ARG A 993 -24.12 23.31 -13.66
CA ARG A 993 -25.50 23.56 -14.07
C ARG A 993 -25.97 22.66 -15.23
N HIS A 994 -25.05 22.25 -16.10
CA HIS A 994 -25.33 21.33 -17.20
C HIS A 994 -25.67 19.93 -16.66
N ASP A 995 -24.87 19.42 -15.72
CA ASP A 995 -25.03 18.08 -15.15
C ASP A 995 -26.38 17.95 -14.44
N VAL A 996 -26.82 19.00 -13.76
CA VAL A 996 -28.14 19.06 -13.11
C VAL A 996 -29.28 19.08 -14.14
N GLN A 997 -29.13 19.82 -15.24
CA GLN A 997 -30.12 19.84 -16.32
C GLN A 997 -30.26 18.48 -17.00
N HIS A 998 -29.15 17.77 -17.22
CA HIS A 998 -29.16 16.44 -17.81
C HIS A 998 -29.81 15.41 -16.89
N LEU A 999 -29.57 15.47 -15.56
CA LEU A 999 -30.23 14.60 -14.59
C LEU A 999 -31.74 14.84 -14.52
N LEU A 1000 -32.17 16.10 -14.58
CA LEU A 1000 -33.59 16.46 -14.61
C LEU A 1000 -34.28 16.00 -15.90
N GLN A 1001 -33.60 16.11 -17.05
CA GLN A 1001 -34.11 15.58 -18.32
C GLN A 1001 -34.20 14.05 -18.30
N ASP A 1002 -33.20 13.37 -17.75
CA ASP A 1002 -33.18 11.89 -17.64
C ASP A 1002 -34.29 11.37 -16.70
N GLU A 1003 -34.59 12.09 -15.61
CA GLU A 1003 -35.73 11.82 -14.71
C GLU A 1003 -37.08 12.07 -15.41
N LEU A 1004 -37.22 13.17 -16.14
CA LEU A 1004 -38.43 13.47 -16.91
C LEU A 1004 -38.67 12.42 -18.01
N GLN A 1005 -37.60 11.97 -18.67
CA GLN A 1005 -37.65 10.96 -19.72
C GLN A 1005 -37.98 9.56 -19.16
N LYS A 1006 -37.47 9.22 -17.96
CA LYS A 1006 -37.87 8.00 -17.22
C LYS A 1006 -39.33 8.02 -16.75
N ARG A 1007 -39.89 9.21 -16.48
CA ARG A 1007 -41.33 9.37 -16.15
C ARG A 1007 -42.23 9.34 -17.38
N GLU A 1008 -41.71 9.61 -18.57
CA GLU A 1008 -42.47 9.59 -19.83
C GLU A 1008 -42.43 8.24 -20.56
N GLU A 1009 -41.63 7.26 -20.11
CA GLU A 1009 -41.76 5.89 -20.63
C GLU A 1009 -43.10 5.25 -20.20
N PRO A 1010 -43.94 4.79 -21.13
CA PRO A 1010 -45.22 4.17 -20.78
C PRO A 1010 -44.95 2.83 -20.11
N HIS A 1011 -45.24 2.75 -18.81
CA HIS A 1011 -45.41 1.48 -18.11
C HIS A 1011 -46.33 0.57 -18.94
N LYS A 1012 -45.79 -0.56 -19.44
CA LYS A 1012 -46.61 -1.66 -19.95
C LYS A 1012 -47.55 -2.09 -18.83
N LEU A 1013 -48.86 -1.84 -19.03
CA LEU A 1013 -49.93 -2.38 -18.21
C LEU A 1013 -49.77 -3.91 -18.14
N SER A 1014 -49.50 -4.44 -16.95
CA SER A 1014 -49.60 -5.86 -16.68
C SER A 1014 -51.09 -6.22 -16.57
N GLU A 1015 -51.56 -7.09 -17.45
CA GLU A 1015 -52.87 -7.74 -17.33
C GLU A 1015 -52.81 -8.80 -16.22
N ASP A 1016 -53.89 -8.94 -15.47
CA ASP A 1016 -54.06 -10.07 -14.54
C ASP A 1016 -54.45 -11.35 -15.30
N SER A 1017 -54.44 -12.48 -14.61
CA SER A 1017 -54.67 -13.81 -15.21
C SER A 1017 -56.07 -14.01 -15.84
N ASN A 1018 -56.94 -13.00 -15.85
CA ASN A 1018 -58.25 -13.03 -16.48
C ASN A 1018 -58.49 -11.89 -17.49
N GLY A 1019 -57.46 -11.10 -17.86
CA GLY A 1019 -57.53 -10.19 -19.00
C GLY A 1019 -58.33 -8.90 -18.79
N HIS A 1020 -58.33 -8.33 -17.57
CA HIS A 1020 -58.90 -7.00 -17.33
C HIS A 1020 -57.82 -5.95 -16.97
N PRO A 1021 -57.93 -4.71 -17.51
CA PRO A 1021 -56.98 -3.64 -17.20
C PRO A 1021 -57.16 -3.12 -15.77
N PHE A 1022 -56.06 -3.07 -15.02
CA PHE A 1022 -56.01 -2.58 -13.64
C PHE A 1022 -56.12 -1.05 -13.59
N ILE A 1023 -57.13 -0.50 -12.90
CA ILE A 1023 -57.27 0.94 -12.64
C ILE A 1023 -56.92 1.20 -11.17
N PRO A 1024 -55.82 1.92 -10.84
CA PRO A 1024 -55.49 2.25 -9.46
C PRO A 1024 -56.47 3.27 -8.87
N SER A 1025 -56.83 3.11 -7.60
CA SER A 1025 -57.71 4.04 -6.87
C SER A 1025 -57.02 5.36 -6.53
N GLU A 1026 -57.81 6.43 -6.38
CA GLU A 1026 -57.41 7.84 -6.23
C GLU A 1026 -56.50 8.22 -5.05
N ARG A 1027 -56.02 7.26 -4.26
CA ARG A 1027 -55.22 7.51 -3.05
C ARG A 1027 -53.70 7.54 -3.27
N GLU A 1028 -53.22 7.29 -4.49
CA GLU A 1028 -51.79 7.30 -4.84
C GLU A 1028 -51.33 8.50 -5.69
N ARG A 1029 -52.20 9.51 -5.90
CA ARG A 1029 -51.75 10.77 -6.51
C ARG A 1029 -51.05 11.65 -5.47
N GLY A 1030 -49.72 11.58 -5.43
CA GLY A 1030 -48.88 12.59 -4.78
C GLY A 1030 -49.14 14.00 -5.32
N PRO A 1031 -48.77 15.07 -4.58
CA PRO A 1031 -49.17 16.43 -4.90
C PRO A 1031 -48.59 16.89 -6.25
N ILE A 1032 -49.44 17.54 -7.06
CA ILE A 1032 -49.07 18.19 -8.31
C ILE A 1032 -48.18 19.40 -7.97
N ILE A 1033 -46.89 19.31 -8.30
CA ILE A 1033 -45.95 20.43 -8.17
C ILE A 1033 -46.16 21.39 -9.36
N PRO A 1034 -46.33 22.71 -9.15
CA PRO A 1034 -46.47 23.67 -10.24
C PRO A 1034 -45.16 23.79 -11.03
N THR A 1035 -45.25 23.67 -12.36
CA THR A 1035 -44.16 23.95 -13.30
C THR A 1035 -43.80 25.44 -13.28
N HIS A 1036 -42.86 25.85 -12.40
CA HIS A 1036 -42.28 27.19 -12.38
C HIS A 1036 -40.75 27.23 -12.61
N ILE A 1037 -40.14 26.13 -13.07
CA ILE A 1037 -38.68 26.04 -13.25
C ILE A 1037 -38.21 26.45 -14.67
N ALA A 1038 -39.11 26.86 -15.57
CA ALA A 1038 -38.75 27.18 -16.96
C ALA A 1038 -38.26 28.64 -17.22
N HIS A 1039 -38.13 29.49 -16.19
CA HIS A 1039 -37.68 30.88 -16.36
C HIS A 1039 -36.45 31.20 -15.51
N PHE A 1040 -35.30 30.59 -15.82
CA PHE A 1040 -34.02 30.88 -15.17
C PHE A 1040 -32.94 31.38 -16.15
N THR A 1041 -33.33 32.14 -17.18
CA THR A 1041 -32.41 32.58 -18.24
C THR A 1041 -32.56 34.07 -18.60
N THR A 1042 -31.94 34.98 -17.83
CA THR A 1042 -31.50 36.28 -18.34
C THR A 1042 -30.23 36.79 -17.61
N PRO A 1043 -29.21 37.31 -18.34
CA PRO A 1043 -28.10 38.06 -17.77
C PRO A 1043 -28.29 39.59 -17.94
N PHE A 1044 -27.74 40.32 -16.97
CA PHE A 1044 -27.44 41.77 -16.93
C PHE A 1044 -28.22 42.75 -17.84
N GLY A 1045 -29.08 43.56 -17.20
CA GLY A 1045 -29.44 44.91 -17.66
C GLY A 1045 -30.87 45.09 -18.21
N SER A 1046 -31.82 45.47 -17.37
CA SER A 1046 -32.90 46.41 -17.71
C SER A 1046 -33.63 46.86 -16.44
N THR A 1047 -33.91 48.15 -16.35
CA THR A 1047 -34.51 48.90 -15.24
C THR A 1047 -35.99 48.55 -15.00
N PRO A 1048 -36.56 48.89 -13.81
CA PRO A 1048 -37.85 48.41 -13.36
C PRO A 1048 -38.99 49.34 -13.77
N ASP A 1049 -40.12 48.78 -14.23
CA ASP A 1049 -41.40 49.51 -14.23
C ASP A 1049 -42.27 49.00 -13.07
N LEU A 1050 -42.50 49.94 -12.15
CA LEU A 1050 -43.52 49.92 -11.11
C LEU A 1050 -44.90 50.25 -11.72
N LEU A 1051 -45.96 49.66 -11.13
CA LEU A 1051 -47.39 50.08 -11.06
C LEU A 1051 -48.30 48.89 -11.37
N GLU A 1052 -49.45 48.66 -10.74
CA GLU A 1052 -50.02 48.97 -9.44
C GLU A 1052 -51.26 48.07 -9.35
N ASN A 1053 -51.67 47.66 -8.15
CA ASN A 1053 -52.90 46.91 -7.90
C ASN A 1053 -54.15 47.72 -8.31
N SER A 1054 -55.18 47.06 -8.84
CA SER A 1054 -56.57 47.23 -8.38
C SER A 1054 -57.52 46.23 -9.05
N GLY A 1055 -58.54 45.80 -8.31
CA GLY A 1055 -59.38 44.65 -8.62
C GLY A 1055 -60.60 44.94 -9.50
N GLY A 1056 -61.42 43.89 -9.69
CA GLY A 1056 -62.85 44.04 -10.02
C GLY A 1056 -63.36 43.27 -11.24
N LEU A 1057 -64.19 42.26 -10.96
CA LEU A 1057 -65.47 41.91 -11.62
C LEU A 1057 -65.58 41.74 -13.17
N LEU A 1058 -66.07 40.56 -13.54
CA LEU A 1058 -66.81 40.12 -14.76
C LEU A 1058 -67.74 41.18 -15.43
N PRO A 1059 -68.37 40.95 -16.62
CA PRO A 1059 -68.11 40.01 -17.74
C PRO A 1059 -68.34 40.60 -19.19
N ALA A 1060 -68.08 39.77 -20.21
CA ALA A 1060 -68.78 39.63 -21.51
C ALA A 1060 -69.00 40.83 -22.47
N ARG A 1061 -68.47 40.72 -23.72
CA ARG A 1061 -69.16 40.71 -25.04
C ARG A 1061 -68.16 40.99 -26.18
N HIS A 1062 -68.09 40.12 -27.21
CA HIS A 1062 -68.54 40.39 -28.60
C HIS A 1062 -67.90 41.64 -29.24
N GLN A 1063 -67.22 41.61 -30.38
CA GLN A 1063 -67.62 41.04 -31.67
C GLN A 1063 -66.51 41.31 -32.73
N LYS A 1064 -66.40 40.41 -33.73
CA LYS A 1064 -66.07 40.65 -35.18
C LYS A 1064 -64.68 41.26 -35.50
N MET A 1065 -63.96 40.92 -36.57
CA MET A 1065 -64.24 40.29 -37.86
C MET A 1065 -62.90 39.86 -38.49
N LYS A 1066 -62.75 38.58 -38.87
CA LYS A 1066 -62.42 37.97 -40.18
C LYS A 1066 -61.51 38.69 -41.23
N PRO A 1067 -60.96 37.95 -42.24
CA PRO A 1067 -59.53 37.66 -42.41
C PRO A 1067 -58.93 38.22 -43.71
N ARG A 1068 -57.60 38.12 -43.88
CA ARG A 1068 -56.98 38.15 -45.22
C ARG A 1068 -55.81 37.16 -45.32
N LEU A 1069 -56.08 36.09 -46.07
CA LEU A 1069 -55.08 35.25 -46.73
C LEU A 1069 -54.37 36.06 -47.81
N GLN A 1070 -53.04 35.93 -47.89
CA GLN A 1070 -52.32 35.96 -49.17
C GLN A 1070 -51.09 35.05 -49.08
N ASN A 1071 -51.01 34.16 -50.08
CA ASN A 1071 -50.01 33.14 -50.33
C ASN A 1071 -48.59 33.70 -50.44
N MET A 1072 -47.58 33.00 -49.91
CA MET A 1072 -46.28 32.81 -50.58
C MET A 1072 -45.62 31.49 -50.12
N ARG A 1073 -44.93 30.83 -51.07
CA ARG A 1073 -44.39 29.47 -51.08
C ARG A 1073 -43.26 29.22 -50.07
N PRO A 1074 -42.99 27.95 -49.69
CA PRO A 1074 -41.82 27.59 -48.88
C PRO A 1074 -40.52 27.59 -49.73
N PRO A 1075 -39.35 27.94 -49.13
CA PRO A 1075 -38.05 27.81 -49.77
C PRO A 1075 -37.50 26.36 -49.72
N PRO A 1076 -36.57 25.99 -50.62
CA PRO A 1076 -36.18 24.61 -50.87
C PRO A 1076 -35.11 24.09 -49.90
N SER A 1077 -35.13 22.78 -49.69
CA SER A 1077 -34.14 21.97 -48.99
C SER A 1077 -32.77 21.94 -49.70
N PRO A 1078 -31.64 21.91 -48.97
CA PRO A 1078 -30.31 21.75 -49.57
C PRO A 1078 -30.02 20.29 -49.98
N PRO A 1079 -29.11 20.07 -50.95
CA PRO A 1079 -28.96 18.78 -51.63
C PRO A 1079 -28.06 17.78 -50.87
N ARG A 1080 -28.35 16.51 -51.10
CA ARG A 1080 -27.46 15.35 -50.87
C ARG A 1080 -26.24 15.46 -51.79
N THR A 1081 -25.05 15.25 -51.24
CA THR A 1081 -23.84 14.96 -52.04
C THR A 1081 -23.48 13.49 -51.91
N GLU A 1082 -23.26 12.90 -53.07
CA GLU A 1082 -22.92 11.50 -53.32
C GLU A 1082 -21.49 11.16 -52.90
N ALA A 1083 -21.28 9.87 -52.62
CA ALA A 1083 -20.00 9.25 -52.37
C ALA A 1083 -19.15 9.18 -53.65
N VAL A 1084 -17.86 9.51 -53.53
CA VAL A 1084 -16.84 9.19 -54.54
C VAL A 1084 -15.61 8.60 -53.83
N SER A 1085 -15.15 7.47 -54.36
CA SER A 1085 -13.99 6.69 -53.90
C SER A 1085 -12.67 7.45 -54.07
N ALA A 1086 -11.79 7.35 -53.08
CA ALA A 1086 -10.41 7.83 -53.19
C ALA A 1086 -9.48 6.72 -53.68
N VAL A 1087 -8.84 6.98 -54.83
CA VAL A 1087 -7.64 6.32 -55.35
C VAL A 1087 -6.42 7.09 -54.81
N PRO A 1088 -5.31 6.44 -54.43
CA PRO A 1088 -4.15 7.16 -53.89
C PRO A 1088 -3.39 7.86 -55.03
N VAL A 1089 -3.06 9.13 -54.81
CA VAL A 1089 -2.17 9.93 -55.67
C VAL A 1089 -0.91 10.22 -54.87
N GLU A 1090 0.22 9.69 -55.36
CA GLU A 1090 1.58 10.10 -55.01
C GLU A 1090 1.78 11.59 -55.34
N ILE A 1091 2.29 12.35 -54.38
CA ILE A 1091 2.85 13.68 -54.64
C ILE A 1091 4.33 13.63 -54.28
N ASP A 1092 5.13 13.72 -55.34
CA ASP A 1092 6.58 13.88 -55.35
C ASP A 1092 6.94 15.29 -54.84
N LEU A 1093 7.82 15.38 -53.84
CA LEU A 1093 8.27 16.65 -53.28
C LEU A 1093 9.77 16.87 -53.55
N ASP A 1094 10.00 17.97 -54.25
CA ASP A 1094 11.24 18.54 -54.79
C ASP A 1094 12.43 18.57 -53.80
N GLU A 1095 13.62 18.22 -54.32
CA GLU A 1095 14.88 18.01 -53.58
C GLU A 1095 15.48 19.27 -52.93
N LYS A 1096 14.85 20.44 -53.08
CA LYS A 1096 15.41 21.70 -52.57
C LYS A 1096 15.00 22.04 -51.13
N ALA A 1097 14.05 21.31 -50.53
CA ALA A 1097 13.59 21.56 -49.16
C ALA A 1097 14.20 20.62 -48.09
N LYS A 1098 14.85 19.52 -48.50
CA LYS A 1098 15.47 18.56 -47.57
C LYS A 1098 16.88 18.98 -47.09
N LYS A 1099 17.46 20.02 -47.68
CA LYS A 1099 18.86 20.44 -47.44
C LYS A 1099 19.04 21.51 -46.35
N ASP A 1100 17.95 22.13 -45.87
CA ASP A 1100 17.99 23.22 -44.87
C ASP A 1100 17.70 22.76 -43.42
N LEU A 1101 17.52 21.45 -43.17
CA LEU A 1101 17.18 20.93 -41.84
C LEU A 1101 18.24 20.02 -41.18
N GLY A 1102 19.46 19.96 -41.74
CA GLY A 1102 20.69 19.69 -40.96
C GLY A 1102 20.69 18.47 -40.03
N PHE A 1103 20.24 17.31 -40.48
CA PHE A 1103 20.61 16.02 -39.87
C PHE A 1103 21.83 15.47 -40.61
N ALA A 1104 22.95 15.38 -39.90
CA ALA A 1104 24.13 14.66 -40.35
C ALA A 1104 24.00 13.21 -39.87
N ASP A 1105 23.87 12.30 -40.83
CA ASP A 1105 24.31 10.92 -40.66
C ASP A 1105 25.83 10.89 -40.82
N ASP A 1106 26.53 10.22 -39.91
CA ASP A 1106 27.80 9.55 -40.22
C ASP A 1106 27.92 8.32 -39.31
N ASN A 1107 27.61 7.17 -39.91
CA ASN A 1107 28.03 5.85 -39.48
C ASN A 1107 29.37 5.55 -40.16
N GLU A 1108 30.48 5.46 -39.43
CA GLU A 1108 31.56 4.52 -39.76
C GLU A 1108 32.32 4.08 -38.49
N PHE A 1109 32.19 2.78 -38.20
CA PHE A 1109 33.20 1.84 -37.69
C PHE A 1109 34.04 2.16 -36.44
N GLY A 1110 33.84 1.35 -35.39
CA GLY A 1110 34.84 0.32 -35.06
C GLY A 1110 35.59 0.37 -33.71
N ILE A 1111 35.31 -0.67 -32.90
CA ILE A 1111 36.28 -1.48 -32.12
C ILE A 1111 36.72 -1.00 -30.71
N SER A 1112 36.42 -1.87 -29.72
CA SER A 1112 37.18 -2.21 -28.50
C SER A 1112 37.35 -1.17 -27.38
N LEU A 1113 36.50 -1.25 -26.35
CA LEU A 1113 36.80 -1.81 -25.00
C LEU A 1113 35.57 -1.68 -24.10
#